data_AF-A0A933N8P6-F1
#
_entry.id   AF-A0A933N8P6-F1
#
_cell.length_a   1.000
_cell.length_b   1.000
_cell.length_c   1.000
_cell.angle_alpha   90.00
_cell.angle_beta   90.00
_cell.angle_gamma   90.00
#
_symmetry.space_group_name_H-M   'P 1'
#
loop_
_entity.id
_entity.type
_entity.pdbx_description
1 polymer ?
#
loop_
_entity_poly.entity_id
_entity_poly.type
_entity_poly.pdbx_seq_one_letter_code
_entity_poly.pdbx_strand_id
1 'polypeptide(L)'
;MPVVEPGALVRSLWKVPFRRMAPSVSLVALAACGAPAVDEPLGKVESAEKIDAENDPTRFSLTMNRKAAELPNHGESLRKPFPSNWWPMARQGAAQRWQGSSSSSPVEKYDLLVSPSAIRDVELKLAQKNHKDEPVNADAQPETFHVGPAGEWELKSHGRYGTRDPENWYGHCNGWSSYVLSEDEPTRSVSVKYDATSNRITECPASDSTCVRFDVGDINALGSEIYWSDGARVLGRRCEDNASEFAFDESGRPTNVNCRDGNAGTFHIVVTNMIGTLQRPFVVDLTADREVWNFPMYKFEVTQNKEIPLAEALRDIGAPAGTSSWTYNPDAKRFLRIHLDAWIVEDSVPPTNTPTGPMLDQYTTVEGYDYVLELDANGTIVGGEWTGESKTKHPDFLWYPYVNDTTNSDDKNDRDNPALRYSIFKQILTLAQSAPAAPQGVLRVAKNQVFDIPDGSSTGVTSGLEVAESFPAEKVVVRVDVAHTYRGDLKVILRHGSKEVTLADHEGGSADDLHLEAEVAGLAGADVRGAWSLVVIDDAAQDTGKLLSWWLDLTRPAGGPGGPTAPVHYGLTPNLAIPDNQPTGLTSDLAIGDDFVPSSVKLTLELTHSYVGDLVVTLEHSGKSVTVHDRAGGSADDLRKTYDLTDFTSTVRGTWTLRVKDLAKDDVGKLVSWALDLAPSGAPAGGSSSVTKEFEVRPAAAIPDANEAGVVATLEVADAIRIDRLEVDLDIVHTYAGDLTVVVEKDGQQEVLHDRANGSNDNVRGVFQTHVFKNASSKGSWKLRVVDHDRQDTGRIERVKLIVVGVL
;
A
#
# COMPACT_ATOMS: atom_id res chain seq x y z
N MET A 1 -19.41 -57.06 63.93
CA MET A 1 -18.96 -58.22 63.12
C MET A 1 -19.97 -58.43 62.01
N PRO A 2 -19.56 -58.57 60.74
CA PRO A 2 -18.65 -57.66 60.02
C PRO A 2 -19.23 -57.25 58.64
N VAL A 3 -18.95 -56.05 58.10
CA VAL A 3 -17.87 -55.67 57.14
C VAL A 3 -17.78 -56.51 55.85
N VAL A 4 -17.64 -55.79 54.73
CA VAL A 4 -16.99 -56.10 53.43
C VAL A 4 -17.92 -56.54 52.28
N GLU A 5 -17.91 -55.68 51.24
CA GLU A 5 -17.94 -55.90 49.76
C GLU A 5 -17.30 -57.22 49.24
N PRO A 6 -17.11 -57.47 47.92
CA PRO A 6 -17.60 -56.82 46.70
C PRO A 6 -18.13 -57.82 45.65
N GLY A 7 -18.59 -57.30 44.51
CA GLY A 7 -18.13 -57.85 43.23
C GLY A 7 -19.08 -58.77 42.45
N ALA A 8 -19.40 -58.27 41.26
CA ALA A 8 -19.03 -58.89 39.98
C ALA A 8 -20.16 -59.58 39.18
N LEU A 9 -20.16 -59.20 37.89
CA LEU A 9 -20.36 -60.06 36.71
C LEU A 9 -21.84 -60.48 36.44
N VAL A 10 -22.37 -60.50 35.19
CA VAL A 10 -21.70 -60.92 33.95
C VAL A 10 -22.62 -60.71 32.72
N ARG A 11 -21.98 -60.29 31.60
CA ARG A 11 -22.21 -60.66 30.16
C ARG A 11 -23.39 -60.06 29.37
N SER A 12 -23.27 -59.80 28.05
CA SER A 12 -22.26 -60.25 27.05
C SER A 12 -22.32 -59.48 25.70
N LEU A 13 -21.12 -59.32 25.10
CA LEU A 13 -20.72 -59.43 23.67
C LEU A 13 -21.26 -58.35 22.68
N TRP A 14 -20.47 -57.65 21.85
CA TRP A 14 -19.37 -58.04 20.96
C TRP A 14 -18.34 -56.89 20.73
N LYS A 15 -17.10 -57.23 20.34
CA LYS A 15 -15.93 -56.35 20.10
C LYS A 15 -15.73 -55.99 18.61
N VAL A 16 -15.35 -54.73 18.33
CA VAL A 16 -14.43 -54.26 17.25
C VAL A 16 -13.68 -53.01 17.82
N PRO A 17 -12.37 -52.76 17.54
CA PRO A 17 -11.54 -51.94 18.44
C PRO A 17 -11.61 -50.43 18.14
N PHE A 18 -11.88 -49.63 19.18
CA PHE A 18 -11.67 -48.19 19.18
C PHE A 18 -10.19 -47.86 19.45
N ARG A 19 -9.56 -47.11 18.53
CA ARG A 19 -8.42 -46.25 18.87
C ARG A 19 -8.96 -45.14 19.78
N ARG A 20 -8.31 -44.92 20.92
CA ARG A 20 -8.59 -43.80 21.83
C ARG A 20 -8.34 -42.47 21.09
N MET A 21 -9.41 -41.73 20.79
CA MET A 21 -9.33 -40.27 20.70
C MET A 21 -9.50 -39.71 22.12
N ALA A 22 -8.59 -38.81 22.49
CA ALA A 22 -8.66 -38.00 23.70
C ALA A 22 -9.91 -37.09 23.67
N PRO A 23 -10.46 -36.68 24.82
CA PRO A 23 -11.66 -35.85 24.86
C PRO A 23 -11.33 -34.45 24.34
N SER A 24 -12.08 -34.01 23.35
CA SER A 24 -12.19 -32.63 22.92
C SER A 24 -12.67 -31.78 24.10
N VAL A 25 -11.81 -30.90 24.59
CA VAL A 25 -12.20 -29.85 25.53
C VAL A 25 -12.55 -28.64 24.69
N SER A 26 -13.85 -28.34 24.60
CA SER A 26 -14.34 -27.01 24.24
C SER A 26 -13.86 -26.04 25.33
N LEU A 27 -13.05 -25.05 24.95
CA LEU A 27 -12.84 -23.85 25.76
C LEU A 27 -13.38 -22.67 24.95
N VAL A 28 -14.52 -22.14 25.40
CA VAL A 28 -15.05 -20.85 25.00
C VAL A 28 -14.56 -19.84 26.04
N ALA A 29 -13.85 -18.82 25.59
CA ALA A 29 -13.80 -17.51 26.23
C ALA A 29 -13.75 -16.47 25.10
N LEU A 30 -14.93 -16.04 24.67
CA LEU A 30 -15.10 -14.81 23.89
C LEU A 30 -14.87 -13.65 24.87
N ALA A 31 -13.75 -12.95 24.73
CA ALA A 31 -13.64 -11.55 25.10
C ALA A 31 -13.86 -10.75 23.82
N ALA A 32 -14.70 -9.72 23.90
CA ALA A 32 -14.90 -8.78 22.80
C ALA A 32 -13.72 -7.82 22.66
N CYS A 33 -13.62 -7.13 21.51
CA CYS A 33 -12.34 -6.61 21.04
C CYS A 33 -11.25 -7.67 21.25
N GLY A 34 -11.51 -8.87 20.71
CA GLY A 34 -10.90 -10.11 21.18
C GLY A 34 -9.38 -10.08 21.11
N ALA A 35 -8.74 -10.66 22.12
CA ALA A 35 -7.33 -10.99 22.04
C ALA A 35 -7.11 -11.82 20.75
N PRO A 36 -6.04 -11.57 19.98
CA PRO A 36 -5.80 -12.32 18.75
C PRO A 36 -5.75 -13.83 19.02
N ALA A 37 -6.06 -14.65 18.01
CA ALA A 37 -5.97 -16.10 18.15
C ALA A 37 -4.50 -16.51 18.44
N VAL A 38 -4.21 -16.89 19.69
CA VAL A 38 -2.89 -17.35 20.13
C VAL A 38 -2.77 -18.86 19.91
N ASP A 39 -1.79 -19.30 19.11
CA ASP A 39 -1.55 -20.73 18.82
C ASP A 39 -0.80 -21.48 19.94
N GLU A 40 -0.30 -20.79 20.98
CA GLU A 40 0.48 -21.41 22.06
C GLU A 40 -0.13 -21.22 23.47
N PRO A 41 -0.10 -22.26 24.32
CA PRO A 41 -0.62 -22.20 25.69
C PRO A 41 0.29 -21.39 26.63
N LEU A 42 -0.32 -20.50 27.44
CA LEU A 42 0.34 -19.63 28.42
C LEU A 42 1.15 -20.42 29.48
N GLY A 43 2.40 -20.01 29.70
CA GLY A 43 3.35 -20.60 30.65
C GLY A 43 3.15 -20.19 32.12
N LYS A 44 3.86 -20.88 33.04
CA LYS A 44 3.84 -20.59 34.49
C LYS A 44 4.55 -19.28 34.82
N VAL A 45 3.99 -18.52 35.76
CA VAL A 45 4.56 -17.28 36.33
C VAL A 45 5.81 -17.59 37.17
N GLU A 46 6.95 -16.95 36.87
CA GLU A 46 8.17 -17.03 37.68
C GLU A 46 8.14 -16.03 38.85
N SER A 47 8.90 -16.29 39.92
CA SER A 47 8.96 -15.41 41.11
C SER A 47 9.78 -14.13 40.92
N ALA A 48 10.50 -14.00 39.79
CA ALA A 48 11.29 -12.83 39.42
C ALA A 48 10.69 -12.20 38.15
N GLU A 49 10.70 -10.86 38.06
CA GLU A 49 10.04 -10.06 37.01
C GLU A 49 10.98 -9.77 35.83
N LYS A 50 11.85 -10.74 35.51
CA LYS A 50 12.67 -10.69 34.30
C LYS A 50 11.79 -10.86 33.06
N ILE A 51 12.37 -10.61 31.89
CA ILE A 51 11.77 -11.03 30.62
C ILE A 51 11.59 -12.55 30.63
N ASP A 52 10.35 -12.98 30.79
CA ASP A 52 9.96 -14.38 30.81
C ASP A 52 9.49 -14.85 29.43
N ALA A 53 9.01 -16.09 29.33
CA ALA A 53 8.61 -16.68 28.05
C ALA A 53 7.41 -15.98 27.38
N GLU A 54 6.51 -15.37 28.14
CA GLU A 54 5.37 -14.63 27.59
C GLU A 54 5.80 -13.23 27.11
N ASN A 55 6.81 -12.66 27.76
CA ASN A 55 7.40 -11.37 27.43
C ASN A 55 8.62 -11.48 26.51
N ASP A 56 8.96 -12.66 25.97
CA ASP A 56 10.15 -12.81 25.14
C ASP A 56 9.94 -12.15 23.76
N PRO A 57 10.74 -11.13 23.38
CA PRO A 57 10.62 -10.45 22.08
C PRO A 57 10.73 -11.40 20.87
N THR A 58 11.35 -12.57 21.03
CA THR A 58 11.45 -13.58 19.96
C THR A 58 10.10 -14.15 19.54
N ARG A 59 9.03 -13.98 20.33
CA ARG A 59 7.66 -14.38 19.97
C ARG A 59 7.12 -13.69 18.72
N PHE A 60 7.64 -12.50 18.39
CA PHE A 60 7.32 -11.84 17.12
C PHE A 60 7.94 -12.55 15.91
N SER A 61 8.75 -13.61 16.12
CA SER A 61 9.48 -14.34 15.07
C SER A 61 10.42 -13.44 14.26
N LEU A 62 10.91 -12.38 14.90
CA LEU A 62 11.86 -11.41 14.34
C LEU A 62 13.14 -11.41 15.18
N THR A 63 14.28 -11.16 14.54
CA THR A 63 15.53 -10.92 15.27
C THR A 63 15.55 -9.47 15.74
N MET A 64 15.55 -9.27 17.05
CA MET A 64 15.56 -7.93 17.66
C MET A 64 16.89 -7.65 18.36
N ASN A 65 17.44 -6.46 18.16
CA ASN A 65 18.58 -5.96 18.90
C ASN A 65 18.19 -5.69 20.36
N ARG A 66 19.05 -6.08 21.30
CA ARG A 66 18.85 -5.91 22.75
C ARG A 66 19.93 -5.05 23.38
N LYS A 67 20.87 -4.51 22.62
CA LYS A 67 21.95 -3.66 23.11
C LYS A 67 21.43 -2.22 23.23
N ALA A 68 21.24 -1.74 24.45
CA ALA A 68 20.65 -0.42 24.71
C ALA A 68 21.39 0.73 23.99
N ALA A 69 22.71 0.63 23.85
CA ALA A 69 23.53 1.65 23.18
C ALA A 69 23.39 1.66 21.64
N GLU A 70 22.81 0.62 21.06
CA GLU A 70 22.64 0.46 19.61
C GLU A 70 21.19 0.72 19.16
N LEU A 71 20.26 0.88 20.11
CA LEU A 71 18.85 1.10 19.82
C LEU A 71 18.58 2.58 19.51
N PRO A 72 17.71 2.87 18.53
CA PRO A 72 17.33 4.23 18.20
C PRO A 72 16.48 4.86 19.31
N ASN A 73 16.68 6.16 19.53
CA ASN A 73 15.88 6.95 20.49
C ASN A 73 14.67 7.64 19.84
N HIS A 74 14.40 7.41 18.56
CA HIS A 74 13.19 7.86 17.87
C HIS A 74 12.94 6.97 16.67
N GLY A 75 11.70 6.96 16.18
CA GLY A 75 11.35 6.26 14.95
C GLY A 75 9.92 6.54 14.54
N GLU A 76 9.67 6.40 13.25
CA GLU A 76 8.34 6.51 12.65
C GLU A 76 8.23 5.45 11.54
N SER A 77 7.07 4.81 11.46
CA SER A 77 6.84 3.77 10.45
C SER A 77 6.75 4.35 9.04
N LEU A 78 7.20 3.59 8.05
CA LEU A 78 7.11 3.98 6.63
C LEU A 78 5.67 3.97 6.14
N ARG A 79 4.90 2.97 6.55
CA ARG A 79 3.47 2.90 6.32
C ARG A 79 2.76 3.41 7.57
N LYS A 80 1.97 4.47 7.40
CA LYS A 80 1.15 5.00 8.49
C LYS A 80 -0.20 4.28 8.50
N PRO A 81 -0.61 3.67 9.62
CA PRO A 81 -1.98 3.20 9.78
C PRO A 81 -2.93 4.40 9.70
N PHE A 82 -4.16 4.18 9.25
CA PHE A 82 -5.17 5.24 9.13
C PHE A 82 -6.26 5.13 10.20
N PRO A 83 -6.79 6.26 10.69
CA PRO A 83 -7.85 6.26 11.71
C PRO A 83 -9.17 5.71 11.15
N SER A 84 -9.91 4.92 11.91
CA SER A 84 -11.25 4.48 11.53
C SER A 84 -12.05 4.07 12.76
N ASN A 85 -13.35 3.86 12.60
CA ASN A 85 -14.23 3.36 13.64
C ASN A 85 -13.92 1.90 14.02
N TRP A 86 -14.04 1.55 15.30
CA TRP A 86 -14.00 0.18 15.81
C TRP A 86 -15.30 -0.61 15.60
N TRP A 87 -16.34 -0.01 15.01
CA TRP A 87 -17.63 -0.64 14.68
C TRP A 87 -18.25 -1.39 15.88
N PRO A 88 -18.81 -0.66 16.87
CA PRO A 88 -19.33 -1.26 18.08
C PRO A 88 -20.45 -2.27 17.79
N MET A 89 -20.36 -3.46 18.38
CA MET A 89 -21.39 -4.50 18.27
C MET A 89 -22.72 -4.05 18.91
N ALA A 90 -22.66 -3.19 19.94
CA ALA A 90 -23.83 -2.51 20.51
C ALA A 90 -24.54 -1.57 19.51
N ARG A 91 -23.90 -1.24 18.38
CA ARG A 91 -24.49 -0.51 17.25
C ARG A 91 -24.67 -1.40 16.00
N GLN A 92 -24.68 -2.72 16.18
CA GLN A 92 -24.79 -3.75 15.14
C GLN A 92 -23.53 -3.98 14.29
N GLY A 93 -22.34 -3.59 14.76
CA GLY A 93 -21.09 -3.91 14.04
C GLY A 93 -21.08 -3.37 12.60
N ALA A 94 -20.68 -4.19 11.65
CA ALA A 94 -20.73 -3.88 10.22
C ALA A 94 -22.16 -3.86 9.65
N ALA A 95 -23.18 -4.29 10.41
CA ALA A 95 -24.59 -4.11 10.08
C ALA A 95 -25.15 -2.74 10.55
N GLN A 96 -24.31 -1.86 11.10
CA GLN A 96 -24.71 -0.49 11.41
C GLN A 96 -25.07 0.28 10.13
N ARG A 97 -26.32 0.76 10.05
CA ARG A 97 -26.78 1.71 9.01
C ARG A 97 -26.32 3.13 9.32
N TRP A 98 -25.01 3.36 9.21
CA TRP A 98 -24.33 4.58 9.68
C TRP A 98 -24.74 5.85 8.93
N GLN A 99 -25.20 5.75 7.68
CA GLN A 99 -25.72 6.87 6.88
C GLN A 99 -27.20 7.21 7.19
N GLY A 100 -27.81 6.55 8.17
CA GLY A 100 -29.19 6.75 8.59
C GLY A 100 -30.05 5.50 8.41
N SER A 101 -31.18 5.43 9.11
CA SER A 101 -32.01 4.22 9.22
C SER A 101 -32.59 3.71 7.88
N SER A 102 -32.73 4.58 6.89
CA SER A 102 -33.21 4.25 5.54
C SER A 102 -32.10 3.82 4.57
N SER A 103 -30.84 3.93 4.96
CA SER A 103 -29.69 3.47 4.15
C SER A 103 -29.45 1.97 4.35
N SER A 104 -28.76 1.34 3.40
CA SER A 104 -28.22 -0.01 3.59
C SER A 104 -26.92 0.07 4.38
N SER A 105 -26.73 -0.86 5.32
CA SER A 105 -25.47 -1.06 6.03
C SER A 105 -24.36 -1.60 5.11
N PRO A 106 -23.09 -1.56 5.53
CA PRO A 106 -21.98 -2.14 4.77
C PRO A 106 -22.20 -3.60 4.35
N VAL A 107 -22.65 -4.47 5.27
CA VAL A 107 -22.93 -5.88 4.96
C VAL A 107 -24.21 -6.08 4.13
N GLU A 108 -25.22 -5.21 4.27
CA GLU A 108 -26.40 -5.21 3.39
C GLU A 108 -26.03 -4.83 1.96
N LYS A 109 -25.15 -3.83 1.79
CA LYS A 109 -24.58 -3.46 0.49
C LYS A 109 -23.79 -4.63 -0.11
N TYR A 110 -23.01 -5.34 0.71
CA TYR A 110 -22.30 -6.54 0.26
C TYR A 110 -23.28 -7.65 -0.19
N ASP A 111 -24.33 -7.95 0.59
CA ASP A 111 -25.36 -8.91 0.21
C ASP A 111 -26.07 -8.54 -1.11
N LEU A 112 -26.40 -7.26 -1.30
CA LEU A 112 -26.97 -6.74 -2.55
C LEU A 112 -26.05 -6.95 -3.75
N LEU A 113 -24.74 -6.83 -3.52
CA LEU A 113 -23.73 -7.01 -4.56
C LEU A 113 -23.55 -8.48 -4.94
N VAL A 114 -23.39 -9.38 -3.96
CA VAL A 114 -22.94 -10.76 -4.23
C VAL A 114 -24.06 -11.80 -4.22
N SER A 115 -25.15 -11.56 -3.49
CA SER A 115 -26.21 -12.55 -3.23
C SER A 115 -27.61 -11.90 -3.21
N PRO A 116 -27.99 -11.06 -4.19
CA PRO A 116 -29.25 -10.32 -4.14
C PRO A 116 -30.49 -11.22 -4.06
N SER A 117 -30.45 -12.42 -4.63
CA SER A 117 -31.56 -13.40 -4.57
C SER A 117 -31.72 -14.07 -3.20
N ALA A 118 -30.72 -13.97 -2.32
CA ALA A 118 -30.76 -14.54 -0.97
C ALA A 118 -31.31 -13.56 0.08
N ILE A 119 -31.51 -12.29 -0.30
CA ILE A 119 -32.06 -11.27 0.59
C ILE A 119 -33.53 -11.57 0.88
N ARG A 120 -33.87 -11.55 2.16
CA ARG A 120 -35.20 -11.90 2.67
C ARG A 120 -35.48 -11.21 3.99
N ASP A 121 -36.74 -11.23 4.39
CA ASP A 121 -37.11 -10.82 5.74
C ASP A 121 -36.67 -11.89 6.76
N VAL A 122 -35.97 -11.44 7.79
CA VAL A 122 -35.49 -12.24 8.91
C VAL A 122 -35.98 -11.60 10.20
N GLU A 123 -36.73 -12.36 11.00
CA GLU A 123 -37.17 -11.93 12.32
C GLU A 123 -36.14 -12.34 13.39
N LEU A 124 -35.59 -11.36 14.09
CA LEU A 124 -34.61 -11.55 15.15
C LEU A 124 -35.11 -10.96 16.47
N LYS A 125 -34.80 -11.60 17.58
CA LYS A 125 -35.11 -11.10 18.92
C LYS A 125 -33.84 -10.63 19.60
N LEU A 126 -33.89 -9.47 20.25
CA LEU A 126 -32.75 -8.95 21.01
C LEU A 126 -32.23 -10.01 21.98
N ALA A 127 -30.91 -10.10 22.04
CA ALA A 127 -30.22 -10.98 22.98
C ALA A 127 -30.53 -10.58 24.44
N GLN A 128 -30.38 -11.54 25.35
CA GLN A 128 -30.50 -11.24 26.78
C GLN A 128 -29.33 -10.36 27.24
N LYS A 129 -29.62 -9.36 28.07
CA LYS A 129 -28.57 -8.52 28.66
C LYS A 129 -27.65 -9.34 29.57
N ASN A 130 -26.37 -9.05 29.50
CA ASN A 130 -25.27 -9.82 30.11
C ASN A 130 -25.18 -9.79 31.65
N HIS A 131 -26.07 -9.09 32.36
CA HIS A 131 -25.98 -9.06 33.83
C HIS A 131 -26.72 -10.23 34.45
N LYS A 132 -26.02 -10.99 35.30
CA LYS A 132 -26.52 -12.17 36.05
C LYS A 132 -27.82 -11.89 36.84
N ASP A 133 -28.18 -10.63 37.03
CA ASP A 133 -29.31 -10.18 37.83
C ASP A 133 -30.41 -9.44 37.02
N GLU A 134 -30.27 -9.27 35.70
CA GLU A 134 -31.35 -8.69 34.90
C GLU A 134 -32.33 -9.78 34.42
N PRO A 135 -33.66 -9.61 34.64
CA PRO A 135 -34.63 -10.58 34.19
C PRO A 135 -34.60 -10.70 32.67
N VAL A 136 -34.70 -11.94 32.18
CA VAL A 136 -34.96 -12.23 30.76
C VAL A 136 -36.10 -11.34 30.30
N ASN A 137 -35.85 -10.46 29.33
CA ASN A 137 -36.93 -9.71 28.70
C ASN A 137 -37.72 -10.68 27.81
N ALA A 138 -38.59 -11.47 28.43
CA ALA A 138 -39.48 -12.40 27.75
C ALA A 138 -40.46 -11.69 26.80
N ASP A 139 -40.61 -10.37 26.96
CA ASP A 139 -41.49 -9.50 26.19
C ASP A 139 -40.77 -8.79 25.02
N ALA A 140 -39.47 -9.04 24.79
CA ALA A 140 -38.74 -8.49 23.66
C ALA A 140 -39.40 -8.94 22.35
N GLN A 141 -40.00 -7.96 21.65
CA GLN A 141 -40.65 -8.20 20.37
C GLN A 141 -39.59 -8.50 19.31
N PRO A 142 -39.85 -9.44 18.39
CA PRO A 142 -38.96 -9.65 17.26
C PRO A 142 -38.95 -8.39 16.37
N GLU A 143 -37.76 -8.06 15.88
CA GLU A 143 -37.53 -7.04 14.86
C GLU A 143 -37.28 -7.73 13.51
N THR A 144 -37.82 -7.15 12.45
CA THR A 144 -37.68 -7.69 11.08
C THR A 144 -36.58 -6.94 10.34
N PHE A 145 -35.62 -7.69 9.80
CA PHE A 145 -34.51 -7.20 8.99
C PHE A 145 -34.62 -7.72 7.57
N HIS A 146 -34.38 -6.86 6.57
CA HIS A 146 -34.34 -7.25 5.17
C HIS A 146 -32.88 -7.39 4.73
N VAL A 147 -32.31 -8.58 4.95
CA VAL A 147 -30.87 -8.84 4.87
C VAL A 147 -30.59 -10.13 4.11
N GLY A 148 -29.37 -10.26 3.58
CA GLY A 148 -28.86 -11.51 3.05
C GLY A 148 -28.01 -12.27 4.08
N PRO A 149 -27.24 -13.28 3.62
CA PRO A 149 -26.43 -14.11 4.50
C PRO A 149 -25.39 -13.35 5.34
N ALA A 150 -24.72 -12.33 4.76
CA ALA A 150 -23.70 -11.57 5.48
C ALA A 150 -24.32 -10.71 6.58
N GLY A 151 -25.40 -10.00 6.28
CA GLY A 151 -26.13 -9.20 7.27
C GLY A 151 -26.81 -10.05 8.35
N GLU A 152 -27.37 -11.21 7.99
CA GLU A 152 -27.97 -12.12 8.98
C GLU A 152 -26.92 -12.67 9.95
N TRP A 153 -25.74 -13.05 9.46
CA TRP A 153 -24.65 -13.52 10.30
C TRP A 153 -24.15 -12.39 11.21
N GLU A 154 -23.90 -11.20 10.65
CA GLU A 154 -23.40 -10.04 11.39
C GLU A 154 -24.29 -9.68 12.57
N LEU A 155 -25.61 -9.59 12.35
CA LEU A 155 -26.59 -9.28 13.40
C LEU A 155 -26.59 -10.31 14.54
N LYS A 156 -26.31 -11.59 14.24
CA LYS A 156 -26.33 -12.71 15.19
C LYS A 156 -24.99 -12.98 15.88
N SER A 157 -23.89 -12.65 15.23
CA SER A 157 -22.55 -12.97 15.73
C SER A 157 -21.89 -11.73 16.33
N HIS A 158 -21.87 -10.62 15.58
CA HIS A 158 -21.21 -9.36 15.92
C HIS A 158 -22.20 -8.19 16.10
N GLY A 159 -23.46 -8.51 16.36
CA GLY A 159 -24.54 -7.58 16.65
C GLY A 159 -25.30 -7.92 17.92
N ARG A 160 -26.43 -7.24 18.16
CA ARG A 160 -27.22 -7.36 19.40
C ARG A 160 -28.18 -8.56 19.43
N TYR A 161 -28.26 -9.32 18.35
CA TYR A 161 -29.21 -10.43 18.20
C TYR A 161 -28.57 -11.80 18.39
N GLY A 162 -27.34 -11.83 18.91
CA GLY A 162 -26.65 -13.06 19.25
C GLY A 162 -27.11 -13.72 20.55
N THR A 163 -26.20 -14.47 21.17
CA THR A 163 -26.52 -15.16 22.44
C THR A 163 -26.56 -14.22 23.64
N ARG A 164 -25.90 -13.06 23.56
CA ARG A 164 -25.72 -12.09 24.65
C ARG A 164 -25.72 -10.66 24.08
N ASP A 165 -26.38 -9.72 24.75
CA ASP A 165 -26.33 -8.29 24.38
C ASP A 165 -24.90 -7.77 24.66
N PRO A 166 -24.18 -7.25 23.65
CA PRO A 166 -22.81 -6.79 23.82
C PRO A 166 -22.70 -5.61 24.78
N GLU A 167 -21.63 -5.57 25.59
CA GLU A 167 -21.28 -4.36 26.35
C GLU A 167 -20.89 -3.23 25.37
N ASN A 168 -20.94 -1.98 25.81
CA ASN A 168 -20.73 -0.81 24.95
C ASN A 168 -19.35 -0.74 24.29
N TRP A 169 -18.34 -1.36 24.90
CA TRP A 169 -16.96 -1.43 24.39
C TRP A 169 -16.73 -2.58 23.40
N TYR A 170 -17.68 -3.53 23.27
CA TYR A 170 -17.54 -4.65 22.36
C TYR A 170 -17.55 -4.16 20.90
N GLY A 171 -16.52 -4.53 20.13
CA GLY A 171 -16.40 -4.14 18.72
C GLY A 171 -15.28 -4.88 17.99
N HIS A 172 -14.92 -4.31 16.85
CA HIS A 172 -13.94 -4.81 15.89
C HIS A 172 -12.60 -4.07 15.99
N CYS A 173 -12.18 -3.57 17.17
CA CYS A 173 -10.92 -2.82 17.26
C CYS A 173 -9.69 -3.69 16.88
N ASN A 174 -9.72 -5.00 17.17
CA ASN A 174 -8.69 -5.95 16.73
C ASN A 174 -8.69 -6.11 15.20
N GLY A 175 -9.87 -6.26 14.60
CA GLY A 175 -10.00 -6.39 13.15
C GLY A 175 -9.64 -5.11 12.40
N TRP A 176 -10.07 -3.95 12.91
CA TRP A 176 -9.64 -2.64 12.45
C TRP A 176 -8.11 -2.50 12.52
N SER A 177 -7.52 -2.79 13.68
CA SER A 177 -6.06 -2.71 13.86
C SER A 177 -5.32 -3.59 12.86
N SER A 178 -5.76 -4.85 12.67
CA SER A 178 -5.13 -5.73 11.67
C SER A 178 -5.30 -5.19 10.25
N TYR A 179 -6.50 -4.71 9.90
CA TYR A 179 -6.81 -4.12 8.60
C TYR A 179 -5.92 -2.92 8.27
N VAL A 180 -5.79 -1.93 9.16
CA VAL A 180 -5.05 -0.69 8.87
C VAL A 180 -3.54 -0.84 8.94
N LEU A 181 -3.04 -1.91 9.57
CA LEU A 181 -1.64 -2.32 9.48
C LEU A 181 -1.35 -3.03 8.15
N SER A 182 -2.33 -3.77 7.62
CA SER A 182 -2.20 -4.67 6.47
C SER A 182 -2.56 -4.02 5.14
N GLU A 183 -3.42 -3.00 5.14
CA GLU A 183 -3.99 -2.39 3.94
C GLU A 183 -3.73 -0.89 3.82
N ASP A 184 -3.71 -0.41 2.58
CA ASP A 184 -3.68 1.02 2.31
C ASP A 184 -5.10 1.57 2.41
N GLU A 185 -5.21 2.85 2.72
CA GLU A 185 -6.52 3.45 2.94
C GLU A 185 -7.36 3.52 1.64
N PRO A 186 -8.67 3.19 1.67
CA PRO A 186 -9.57 3.52 0.57
C PRO A 186 -9.68 5.03 0.40
N THR A 187 -9.28 5.52 -0.78
CA THR A 187 -9.16 6.96 -1.07
C THR A 187 -10.47 7.60 -1.56
N ARG A 188 -11.49 6.81 -1.89
CA ARG A 188 -12.77 7.30 -2.42
C ARG A 188 -13.88 6.25 -2.33
N SER A 189 -15.13 6.71 -2.44
CA SER A 189 -16.26 5.84 -2.71
C SER A 189 -16.21 5.22 -4.11
N VAL A 190 -16.75 4.01 -4.25
CA VAL A 190 -16.84 3.25 -5.51
C VAL A 190 -18.25 2.73 -5.75
N SER A 191 -18.69 2.72 -7.00
CA SER A 191 -19.91 2.04 -7.42
C SER A 191 -19.54 0.84 -8.27
N VAL A 192 -20.01 -0.35 -7.91
CA VAL A 192 -19.53 -1.59 -8.51
C VAL A 192 -20.65 -2.58 -8.85
N LYS A 193 -20.35 -3.50 -9.77
CA LYS A 193 -21.12 -4.72 -10.05
C LYS A 193 -20.23 -5.94 -9.87
N TYR A 194 -20.88 -7.05 -9.55
CA TYR A 194 -20.24 -8.35 -9.43
C TYR A 194 -20.75 -9.30 -10.53
N ASP A 195 -19.81 -9.87 -11.29
CA ASP A 195 -20.08 -10.98 -12.18
C ASP A 195 -19.69 -12.29 -11.48
N ALA A 196 -20.70 -13.04 -11.04
CA ALA A 196 -20.52 -14.31 -10.36
C ALA A 196 -19.87 -15.40 -11.23
N THR A 197 -19.95 -15.29 -12.56
CA THR A 197 -19.39 -16.28 -13.49
C THR A 197 -17.86 -16.16 -13.58
N SER A 198 -17.37 -14.93 -13.59
CA SER A 198 -15.95 -14.61 -13.67
C SER A 198 -15.32 -14.27 -12.31
N ASN A 199 -16.13 -14.24 -11.24
CA ASN A 199 -15.74 -13.80 -9.90
C ASN A 199 -15.09 -12.42 -9.88
N ARG A 200 -15.59 -11.50 -10.72
CA ARG A 200 -14.97 -10.20 -10.98
C ARG A 200 -15.85 -9.05 -10.52
N ILE A 201 -15.23 -8.09 -9.83
CA ILE A 201 -15.82 -6.79 -9.51
C ILE A 201 -15.41 -5.79 -10.59
N THR A 202 -16.39 -5.04 -11.10
CA THR A 202 -16.16 -3.98 -12.09
C THR A 202 -16.79 -2.70 -11.61
N GLU A 203 -16.03 -1.61 -11.67
CA GLU A 203 -16.56 -0.27 -11.40
C GLU A 203 -17.54 0.16 -12.50
N CYS A 204 -18.56 0.91 -12.09
CA CYS A 204 -19.59 1.42 -12.96
C CYS A 204 -19.98 2.85 -12.57
N PRO A 205 -20.61 3.62 -13.48
CA PRO A 205 -21.03 4.98 -13.18
C PRO A 205 -21.98 5.03 -11.99
N ALA A 206 -21.81 5.99 -11.10
CA ALA A 206 -22.69 6.18 -9.93
C ALA A 206 -24.17 6.41 -10.30
N SER A 207 -24.44 6.83 -11.53
CA SER A 207 -25.80 6.98 -12.06
C SER A 207 -26.47 5.66 -12.47
N ASP A 208 -25.72 4.56 -12.56
CA ASP A 208 -26.26 3.24 -12.90
C ASP A 208 -26.93 2.62 -11.67
N SER A 209 -28.26 2.56 -11.68
CA SER A 209 -29.07 2.05 -10.58
C SER A 209 -28.92 0.54 -10.33
N THR A 210 -28.23 -0.18 -11.21
CA THR A 210 -27.92 -1.60 -11.03
C THR A 210 -26.58 -1.83 -10.32
N CYS A 211 -25.86 -0.76 -9.97
CA CYS A 211 -24.63 -0.80 -9.20
C CYS A 211 -24.88 -0.65 -7.70
N VAL A 212 -24.00 -1.25 -6.91
CA VAL A 212 -23.96 -1.02 -5.47
C VAL A 212 -22.84 -0.04 -5.15
N ARG A 213 -23.16 1.03 -4.43
CA ARG A 213 -22.18 2.02 -3.95
C ARG A 213 -21.63 1.61 -2.59
N PHE A 214 -20.31 1.63 -2.47
CA PHE A 214 -19.56 1.54 -1.22
C PHE A 214 -18.83 2.86 -0.99
N ASP A 215 -19.17 3.55 0.09
CA ASP A 215 -18.45 4.70 0.59
C ASP A 215 -17.25 4.26 1.44
N VAL A 216 -16.30 5.18 1.69
CA VAL A 216 -15.07 4.89 2.46
C VAL A 216 -15.37 4.18 3.78
N GLY A 217 -16.37 4.66 4.54
CA GLY A 217 -16.83 4.04 5.77
C GLY A 217 -17.38 2.62 5.58
N ASP A 218 -18.04 2.31 4.46
CA ASP A 218 -18.49 0.94 4.20
C ASP A 218 -17.32 0.00 3.97
N ILE A 219 -16.31 0.45 3.22
CA ILE A 219 -15.11 -0.32 2.91
C ILE A 219 -14.33 -0.56 4.21
N ASN A 220 -14.19 0.45 5.06
CA ASN A 220 -13.54 0.32 6.36
C ASN A 220 -14.30 -0.65 7.27
N ALA A 221 -15.64 -0.65 7.28
CA ALA A 221 -16.43 -1.64 8.02
C ALA A 221 -16.16 -3.08 7.56
N LEU A 222 -16.18 -3.30 6.24
CA LEU A 222 -15.92 -4.62 5.66
C LEU A 222 -14.48 -5.07 5.93
N GLY A 223 -13.51 -4.15 5.86
CA GLY A 223 -12.12 -4.42 6.23
C GLY A 223 -11.99 -4.85 7.67
N SER A 224 -12.56 -4.08 8.61
CA SER A 224 -12.52 -4.42 10.04
C SER A 224 -13.18 -5.76 10.37
N GLU A 225 -14.24 -6.14 9.65
CA GLU A 225 -14.90 -7.44 9.85
C GLU A 225 -14.07 -8.60 9.27
N ILE A 226 -13.55 -8.44 8.05
CA ILE A 226 -12.78 -9.50 7.37
C ILE A 226 -11.45 -9.80 8.06
N TYR A 227 -10.84 -8.78 8.68
CA TYR A 227 -9.56 -8.90 9.37
C TYR A 227 -9.72 -9.28 10.85
N TRP A 228 -10.95 -9.54 11.32
CA TRP A 228 -11.25 -9.70 12.74
C TRP A 228 -10.55 -10.91 13.37
N SER A 229 -10.53 -12.09 12.75
CA SER A 229 -9.85 -13.28 13.28
C SER A 229 -8.46 -13.54 12.68
N ASP A 230 -7.76 -12.51 12.21
CA ASP A 230 -6.42 -12.66 11.66
C ASP A 230 -5.43 -13.30 12.65
N GLY A 231 -4.53 -14.13 12.11
CA GLY A 231 -3.43 -14.70 12.87
C GLY A 231 -2.45 -13.61 13.31
N ALA A 232 -2.10 -13.60 14.60
CA ALA A 232 -1.15 -12.64 15.15
C ALA A 232 -0.06 -13.30 15.99
N ARG A 233 1.03 -12.56 16.17
CA ARG A 233 2.03 -12.83 17.21
C ARG A 233 1.76 -11.91 18.38
N VAL A 234 1.54 -12.50 19.55
CA VAL A 234 1.20 -11.80 20.79
C VAL A 234 2.33 -11.97 21.81
N LEU A 235 2.63 -10.89 22.50
CA LEU A 235 3.59 -10.81 23.58
C LEU A 235 2.91 -10.20 24.80
N GLY A 236 3.12 -10.79 25.97
CA GLY A 236 2.45 -10.42 27.21
C GLY A 236 1.21 -11.27 27.48
N ARG A 237 0.64 -11.07 28.67
CA ARG A 237 -0.54 -11.73 29.22
C ARG A 237 -1.71 -10.76 29.22
N ARG A 238 -2.90 -11.30 29.44
CA ARG A 238 -4.13 -10.52 29.58
C ARG A 238 -4.48 -10.31 31.06
N CYS A 239 -4.74 -9.07 31.44
CA CYS A 239 -5.43 -8.72 32.67
C CYS A 239 -6.93 -9.01 32.57
N GLU A 240 -7.50 -9.63 33.60
CA GLU A 240 -8.94 -9.96 33.66
C GLU A 240 -9.67 -9.20 34.76
N ASP A 241 -8.93 -8.42 35.55
CA ASP A 241 -9.45 -7.71 36.71
C ASP A 241 -9.89 -6.29 36.30
N ASN A 242 -10.91 -5.75 36.95
CA ASN A 242 -11.29 -4.35 36.76
C ASN A 242 -10.24 -3.45 37.44
N ALA A 243 -9.77 -2.40 36.77
CA ALA A 243 -8.79 -1.45 37.32
C ALA A 243 -9.19 -0.89 38.70
N SER A 244 -10.49 -0.66 38.92
CA SER A 244 -11.03 -0.17 40.19
C SER A 244 -10.90 -1.16 41.37
N GLU A 245 -10.62 -2.43 41.09
CA GLU A 245 -10.55 -3.51 42.07
C GLU A 245 -9.10 -3.94 42.36
N PHE A 246 -8.11 -3.25 41.78
CA PHE A 246 -6.71 -3.61 41.94
C PHE A 246 -6.25 -3.50 43.40
N ALA A 247 -5.64 -4.57 43.88
CA ALA A 247 -4.84 -4.56 45.10
C ALA A 247 -3.39 -4.23 44.75
N PHE A 248 -2.73 -3.45 45.60
CA PHE A 248 -1.38 -2.97 45.38
C PHE A 248 -0.40 -3.46 46.46
N ASP A 249 0.83 -3.74 46.06
CA ASP A 249 1.94 -4.02 46.99
C ASP A 249 2.49 -2.73 47.63
N GLU A 250 3.45 -2.85 48.55
CA GLU A 250 4.08 -1.69 49.22
C GLU A 250 4.83 -0.76 48.26
N SER A 251 5.17 -1.24 47.05
CA SER A 251 5.78 -0.44 45.98
C SER A 251 4.73 0.19 45.06
N GLY A 252 3.44 0.02 45.32
CA GLY A 252 2.36 0.57 44.52
C GLY A 252 2.13 -0.15 43.19
N ARG A 253 2.53 -1.43 43.08
CA ARG A 253 2.32 -2.26 41.89
C ARG A 253 1.11 -3.18 42.07
N PRO A 254 0.35 -3.51 41.01
CA PRO A 254 -0.72 -4.50 41.11
C PRO A 254 -0.20 -5.83 41.65
N THR A 255 -0.90 -6.41 42.62
CA THR A 255 -0.52 -7.72 43.19
C THR A 255 -0.87 -8.88 42.26
N ASN A 256 -1.82 -8.69 41.36
CA ASN A 256 -2.10 -9.64 40.29
C ASN A 256 -1.02 -9.47 39.21
N VAL A 257 -0.19 -10.50 39.06
CA VAL A 257 0.92 -10.53 38.12
C VAL A 257 0.50 -10.37 36.66
N ASN A 258 -0.72 -10.79 36.29
CA ASN A 258 -1.23 -10.63 34.93
C ASN A 258 -1.56 -9.15 34.63
N CYS A 259 -2.05 -8.41 35.63
CA CYS A 259 -2.36 -6.98 35.51
C CYS A 259 -1.16 -6.07 35.76
N ARG A 260 0.01 -6.68 35.96
CA ARG A 260 1.33 -6.05 36.04
C ARG A 260 2.22 -6.49 34.87
N ASP A 261 1.69 -7.31 33.96
CA ASP A 261 2.46 -7.88 32.86
C ASP A 261 2.82 -6.82 31.79
N GLY A 262 3.41 -7.20 30.66
CA GLY A 262 3.97 -6.23 29.72
C GLY A 262 5.30 -5.64 30.24
N ASN A 263 6.32 -6.48 30.39
CA ASN A 263 7.63 -6.08 30.92
C ASN A 263 8.19 -4.84 30.19
N ALA A 264 8.58 -3.80 30.94
CA ALA A 264 9.02 -2.52 30.34
C ALA A 264 10.28 -2.67 29.45
N GLY A 265 11.17 -3.62 29.81
CA GLY A 265 12.34 -3.95 28.98
C GLY A 265 11.94 -4.56 27.64
N THR A 266 10.94 -5.43 27.65
CA THR A 266 10.36 -5.99 26.43
C THR A 266 9.69 -4.92 25.58
N PHE A 267 8.84 -4.07 26.18
CA PHE A 267 8.20 -2.96 25.48
C PHE A 267 9.24 -2.07 24.77
N HIS A 268 10.30 -1.69 25.47
CA HIS A 268 11.37 -0.88 24.88
C HIS A 268 12.08 -1.59 23.73
N ILE A 269 12.41 -2.88 23.86
CA ILE A 269 13.01 -3.67 22.78
C ILE A 269 12.08 -3.69 21.56
N VAL A 270 10.79 -3.99 21.76
CA VAL A 270 9.82 -4.11 20.66
C VAL A 270 9.63 -2.77 19.95
N VAL A 271 9.38 -1.68 20.68
CA VAL A 271 9.16 -0.34 20.10
C VAL A 271 10.37 0.11 19.26
N THR A 272 11.57 0.04 19.85
CA THR A 272 12.79 0.52 19.20
C THR A 272 13.21 -0.33 17.99
N ASN A 273 12.90 -1.62 18.00
CA ASN A 273 13.15 -2.49 16.84
C ASN A 273 12.06 -2.36 15.77
N MET A 274 10.79 -2.52 16.14
CA MET A 274 9.66 -2.49 15.20
C MET A 274 9.56 -1.14 14.50
N ILE A 275 9.48 -0.06 15.26
CA ILE A 275 9.29 1.28 14.69
C ILE A 275 10.64 1.91 14.36
N GLY A 276 11.64 1.79 15.23
CA GLY A 276 12.90 2.52 15.08
C GLY A 276 13.83 1.92 14.03
N THR A 277 13.89 0.59 13.93
CA THR A 277 14.82 -0.10 13.02
C THR A 277 14.12 -0.66 11.79
N LEU A 278 12.98 -1.33 11.98
CA LEU A 278 12.22 -1.96 10.91
C LEU A 278 11.20 -1.01 10.25
N GLN A 279 10.91 0.13 10.88
CA GLN A 279 9.94 1.13 10.44
C GLN A 279 8.54 0.55 10.16
N ARG A 280 8.11 -0.38 11.02
CA ARG A 280 6.81 -1.04 10.96
C ARG A 280 5.96 -0.68 12.18
N PRO A 281 4.67 -0.35 11.99
CA PRO A 281 3.76 -0.22 13.10
C PRO A 281 3.44 -1.59 13.71
N PHE A 282 2.96 -1.59 14.94
CA PHE A 282 2.42 -2.76 15.63
C PHE A 282 1.28 -2.32 16.55
N VAL A 283 0.59 -3.26 17.17
CA VAL A 283 -0.61 -2.98 17.96
C VAL A 283 -0.30 -3.14 19.45
N VAL A 284 -0.85 -2.24 20.25
CA VAL A 284 -0.79 -2.27 21.70
C VAL A 284 -2.20 -2.38 22.27
N ASP A 285 -2.37 -3.16 23.33
CA ASP A 285 -3.52 -3.00 24.22
C ASP A 285 -3.21 -1.90 25.21
N LEU A 286 -3.88 -0.75 25.10
CA LEU A 286 -3.56 0.43 25.90
C LEU A 286 -3.97 0.34 27.37
N THR A 287 -4.89 -0.56 27.70
CA THR A 287 -5.48 -0.66 29.03
C THR A 287 -5.14 -1.99 29.68
N ALA A 288 -4.34 -1.97 30.74
CA ALA A 288 -4.12 -3.13 31.59
C ALA A 288 -5.32 -3.36 32.53
N ASP A 289 -6.48 -3.70 31.98
CA ASP A 289 -7.68 -4.06 32.73
C ASP A 289 -8.58 -5.07 31.98
N ARG A 290 -9.82 -5.24 32.44
CA ARG A 290 -10.79 -6.18 31.86
C ARG A 290 -11.17 -5.82 30.41
N GLU A 291 -11.22 -4.55 30.05
CA GLU A 291 -11.50 -4.10 28.70
C GLU A 291 -10.24 -4.23 27.84
N VAL A 292 -10.39 -4.69 26.60
CA VAL A 292 -9.28 -4.82 25.66
C VAL A 292 -9.46 -3.76 24.59
N TRP A 293 -8.44 -2.93 24.39
CA TRP A 293 -8.48 -1.86 23.40
C TRP A 293 -7.22 -1.88 22.54
N ASN A 294 -7.38 -2.41 21.33
CA ASN A 294 -6.30 -2.62 20.38
C ASN A 294 -6.06 -1.34 19.54
N PHE A 295 -4.88 -0.74 19.67
CA PHE A 295 -4.53 0.47 18.93
C PHE A 295 -3.21 0.36 18.16
N PRO A 296 -3.18 0.83 16.89
CA PRO A 296 -1.94 0.96 16.13
C PRO A 296 -0.98 1.99 16.73
N MET A 297 0.23 1.56 17.09
CA MET A 297 1.35 2.44 17.42
C MET A 297 2.28 2.55 16.21
N TYR A 298 2.61 3.79 15.81
CA TYR A 298 3.35 4.01 14.55
C TYR A 298 4.58 4.91 14.69
N LYS A 299 4.72 5.64 15.81
CA LYS A 299 5.87 6.51 16.07
C LYS A 299 6.22 6.52 17.56
N PHE A 300 7.51 6.73 17.86
CA PHE A 300 7.98 6.96 19.22
C PHE A 300 9.16 7.94 19.29
N GLU A 301 9.34 8.52 20.46
CA GLU A 301 10.50 9.33 20.82
C GLU A 301 10.91 9.07 22.28
N VAL A 302 12.19 8.84 22.51
CA VAL A 302 12.79 8.69 23.84
C VAL A 302 13.37 10.04 24.24
N THR A 303 12.61 10.81 25.02
CA THR A 303 13.00 12.16 25.46
C THR A 303 13.87 12.14 26.73
N GLN A 304 13.89 11.02 27.46
CA GLN A 304 14.85 10.77 28.53
C GLN A 304 15.48 9.40 28.39
N ASN A 305 16.82 9.35 28.38
CA ASN A 305 17.60 8.12 28.43
C ASN A 305 18.86 8.36 29.28
N LYS A 306 18.79 8.00 30.56
CA LYS A 306 19.84 8.35 31.53
C LYS A 306 20.22 7.17 32.42
N GLU A 307 21.50 6.82 32.42
CA GLU A 307 22.03 5.86 33.39
C GLU A 307 21.99 6.42 34.82
N ILE A 308 21.44 5.64 35.75
CA ILE A 308 21.23 6.03 37.15
C ILE A 308 21.81 4.98 38.11
N PRO A 309 22.28 5.39 39.31
CA PRO A 309 22.76 4.44 40.31
C PRO A 309 21.61 3.62 40.91
N LEU A 310 21.92 2.42 41.44
CA LEU A 310 20.95 1.52 42.07
C LEU A 310 20.03 2.22 43.10
N ALA A 311 20.60 3.08 43.93
CA ALA A 311 19.83 3.79 44.96
C ALA A 311 18.78 4.75 44.36
N GLU A 312 19.01 5.27 43.16
CA GLU A 312 18.03 6.09 42.43
C GLU A 312 16.99 5.22 41.73
N ALA A 313 17.41 4.13 41.08
CA ALA A 313 16.50 3.16 40.46
C ALA A 313 15.49 2.60 41.48
N LEU A 314 15.96 2.21 42.67
CA LEU A 314 15.10 1.72 43.77
C LEU A 314 14.09 2.79 44.24
N ARG A 315 14.44 4.08 44.18
CA ARG A 315 13.48 5.15 44.52
C ARG A 315 12.42 5.32 43.45
N ASP A 316 12.80 5.25 42.17
CA ASP A 316 11.88 5.46 41.05
C ASP A 316 10.79 4.39 40.99
N ILE A 317 11.16 3.13 41.23
CA ILE A 317 10.20 2.03 41.31
C ILE A 317 9.43 2.01 42.63
N GLY A 318 9.72 2.91 43.58
CA GLY A 318 9.05 2.98 44.88
C GLY A 318 9.35 1.79 45.79
N ALA A 319 10.55 1.22 45.73
CA ALA A 319 10.92 0.08 46.57
C ALA A 319 10.78 0.41 48.08
N PRO A 320 10.43 -0.58 48.93
CA PRO A 320 10.23 -0.34 50.36
C PRO A 320 11.46 0.28 51.03
N ALA A 321 11.21 1.12 52.04
CA ALA A 321 12.28 1.80 52.76
C ALA A 321 13.29 0.79 53.35
N GLY A 322 14.58 1.04 53.12
CA GLY A 322 15.67 0.16 53.56
C GLY A 322 16.08 -0.91 52.54
N THR A 323 15.40 -1.01 51.40
CA THR A 323 15.84 -1.85 50.27
C THR A 323 17.20 -1.36 49.77
N SER A 324 18.18 -2.27 49.69
CA SER A 324 19.57 -1.96 49.30
C SER A 324 20.12 -2.83 48.17
N SER A 325 19.29 -3.73 47.64
CA SER A 325 19.62 -4.63 46.54
C SER A 325 18.44 -4.70 45.56
N TRP A 326 18.74 -4.87 44.27
CA TRP A 326 17.72 -5.11 43.26
C TRP A 326 17.24 -6.56 43.32
N THR A 327 16.01 -6.78 43.79
CA THR A 327 15.44 -8.13 43.97
C THR A 327 14.52 -8.57 42.83
N TYR A 328 14.15 -7.65 41.94
CA TYR A 328 13.19 -7.87 40.86
C TYR A 328 13.77 -8.73 39.74
N ASN A 329 15.01 -8.43 39.34
CA ASN A 329 15.77 -9.20 38.37
C ASN A 329 17.25 -9.38 38.81
N PRO A 330 17.69 -10.58 39.20
CA PRO A 330 19.06 -10.80 39.66
C PRO A 330 20.12 -10.62 38.57
N ASP A 331 19.73 -10.64 37.29
CA ASP A 331 20.64 -10.44 36.15
C ASP A 331 20.94 -8.96 35.90
N ALA A 332 20.13 -8.04 36.45
CA ALA A 332 20.35 -6.61 36.36
C ALA A 332 21.65 -6.19 37.10
N LYS A 333 22.44 -5.35 36.43
CA LYS A 333 23.70 -4.76 36.95
C LYS A 333 23.76 -3.26 36.77
N ARG A 334 23.06 -2.71 35.77
CA ARG A 334 23.02 -1.28 35.43
C ARG A 334 21.58 -0.88 35.13
N PHE A 335 21.25 0.39 35.31
CA PHE A 335 19.89 0.90 35.25
C PHE A 335 19.81 2.17 34.41
N LEU A 336 18.88 2.23 33.45
CA LEU A 336 18.57 3.45 32.69
C LEU A 336 17.18 3.95 33.08
N ARG A 337 17.04 5.22 33.46
CA ARG A 337 15.74 5.88 33.53
C ARG A 337 15.34 6.33 32.13
N ILE A 338 14.16 5.90 31.69
CA ILE A 338 13.61 6.18 30.37
C ILE A 338 12.27 6.92 30.51
N HIS A 339 12.09 7.93 29.66
CA HIS A 339 10.78 8.46 29.29
C HIS A 339 10.62 8.28 27.78
N LEU A 340 9.54 7.62 27.36
CA LEU A 340 9.22 7.34 25.97
C LEU A 340 7.82 7.87 25.66
N ASP A 341 7.73 8.75 24.66
CA ASP A 341 6.48 9.21 24.06
C ASP A 341 6.11 8.31 22.88
N ALA A 342 4.86 7.85 22.83
CA ALA A 342 4.34 6.93 21.83
C ALA A 342 3.13 7.53 21.10
N TRP A 343 3.15 7.57 19.77
CA TRP A 343 2.06 8.07 18.94
C TRP A 343 1.17 6.91 18.51
N ILE A 344 -0.09 6.99 18.91
CA ILE A 344 -1.07 5.92 18.82
C ILE A 344 -2.30 6.44 18.07
N VAL A 345 -2.73 5.69 17.06
CA VAL A 345 -3.90 6.03 16.25
C VAL A 345 -5.17 5.71 17.03
N GLU A 346 -6.08 6.67 17.10
CA GLU A 346 -7.38 6.49 17.75
C GLU A 346 -8.42 5.83 16.83
N ASP A 347 -9.36 5.13 17.47
CA ASP A 347 -10.47 4.43 16.83
C ASP A 347 -11.77 5.26 16.81
N SER A 348 -11.77 6.42 17.48
CA SER A 348 -12.96 7.23 17.71
C SER A 348 -13.34 8.14 16.54
N VAL A 349 -13.18 7.61 15.34
CA VAL A 349 -13.43 8.30 14.09
C VAL A 349 -14.81 7.92 13.55
N PRO A 350 -15.76 8.88 13.44
CA PRO A 350 -17.06 8.61 12.86
C PRO A 350 -16.93 8.04 11.43
N PRO A 351 -17.73 7.03 11.05
CA PRO A 351 -17.77 6.58 9.66
C PRO A 351 -18.05 7.74 8.72
N THR A 352 -17.25 7.85 7.66
CA THR A 352 -17.26 8.98 6.74
C THR A 352 -17.18 8.51 5.29
N ASN A 353 -17.50 9.40 4.35
CA ASN A 353 -17.30 9.18 2.92
C ASN A 353 -15.88 9.59 2.46
N THR A 354 -15.11 10.26 3.32
CA THR A 354 -13.78 10.79 3.00
C THR A 354 -12.67 9.95 3.66
N PRO A 355 -11.47 9.88 3.07
CA PRO A 355 -10.30 9.30 3.72
C PRO A 355 -9.91 10.12 4.95
N THR A 356 -9.49 9.43 6.01
CA THR A 356 -9.11 9.95 7.32
C THR A 356 -7.60 9.89 7.54
N GLY A 357 -6.83 9.15 6.74
CA GLY A 357 -5.37 9.13 6.76
C GLY A 357 -4.73 10.53 6.63
N PRO A 358 -5.25 11.45 5.80
CA PRO A 358 -4.79 12.85 5.81
C PRO A 358 -5.00 13.58 7.14
N MET A 359 -5.95 13.11 7.95
CA MET A 359 -6.30 13.64 9.27
C MET A 359 -5.63 12.85 10.40
N LEU A 360 -4.66 11.98 10.10
CA LEU A 360 -4.01 11.11 11.09
C LEU A 360 -3.53 11.87 12.33
N ASP A 361 -2.91 13.03 12.15
CA ASP A 361 -2.40 13.84 13.27
C ASP A 361 -3.53 14.33 14.20
N GLN A 362 -4.75 14.52 13.70
CA GLN A 362 -5.92 14.89 14.51
C GLN A 362 -6.46 13.72 15.33
N TYR A 363 -6.24 12.49 14.83
CA TYR A 363 -6.67 11.24 15.45
C TYR A 363 -5.48 10.44 15.99
N THR A 364 -4.45 11.15 16.45
CA THR A 364 -3.30 10.54 17.11
C THR A 364 -3.21 11.05 18.53
N THR A 365 -3.17 10.14 19.49
CA THR A 365 -2.85 10.45 20.89
C THR A 365 -1.41 10.11 21.18
N VAL A 366 -0.77 10.94 22.01
CA VAL A 366 0.60 10.74 22.47
C VAL A 366 0.56 10.26 23.92
N GLU A 367 0.97 9.01 24.13
CA GLU A 367 1.05 8.39 25.45
C GLU A 367 2.50 8.36 25.95
N GLY A 368 2.71 8.84 27.17
CA GLY A 368 4.03 8.90 27.81
C GLY A 368 4.25 7.73 28.78
N TYR A 369 5.40 7.08 28.66
CA TYR A 369 5.76 5.91 29.47
C TYR A 369 7.08 6.10 30.23
N ASP A 370 7.02 5.96 31.55
CA ASP A 370 8.16 6.09 32.46
C ASP A 370 8.59 4.74 33.04
N TYR A 371 9.85 4.37 32.84
CA TYR A 371 10.37 3.09 33.33
C TYR A 371 11.87 3.10 33.59
N VAL A 372 12.31 2.15 34.42
CA VAL A 372 13.72 1.83 34.60
C VAL A 372 14.04 0.59 33.78
N LEU A 373 14.92 0.71 32.79
CA LEU A 373 15.49 -0.43 32.08
C LEU A 373 16.59 -1.11 32.89
N GLU A 374 16.57 -2.43 32.87
CA GLU A 374 17.56 -3.29 33.51
C GLU A 374 18.56 -3.82 32.48
N LEU A 375 19.84 -3.52 32.69
CA LEU A 375 20.90 -4.00 31.81
C LEU A 375 21.84 -4.97 32.55
N ASP A 376 22.34 -5.96 31.81
CA ASP A 376 23.48 -6.78 32.26
C ASP A 376 24.79 -5.97 32.26
N ALA A 377 25.89 -6.60 32.69
CA ALA A 377 27.22 -5.98 32.69
C ALA A 377 27.73 -5.56 31.29
N ASN A 378 27.20 -6.17 30.23
CA ASN A 378 27.56 -5.93 28.83
C ASN A 378 26.61 -4.93 28.14
N GLY A 379 25.69 -4.29 28.86
CA GLY A 379 24.71 -3.35 28.30
C GLY A 379 23.57 -3.99 27.50
N THR A 380 23.33 -5.29 27.67
CA THR A 380 22.17 -5.98 27.10
C THR A 380 20.94 -5.75 27.98
N ILE A 381 19.80 -5.44 27.39
CA ILE A 381 18.52 -5.32 28.10
C ILE A 381 18.06 -6.72 28.54
N VAL A 382 17.92 -6.89 29.86
CA VAL A 382 17.49 -8.12 30.52
C VAL A 382 16.12 -8.00 31.20
N GLY A 383 15.57 -6.79 31.27
CA GLY A 383 14.24 -6.49 31.79
C GLY A 383 14.02 -5.00 31.98
N GLY A 384 12.96 -4.66 32.71
CA GLY A 384 12.61 -3.30 33.06
C GLY A 384 11.41 -3.27 34.00
N GLU A 385 11.33 -2.21 34.81
CA GLU A 385 10.27 -1.97 35.77
C GLU A 385 9.58 -0.64 35.48
N TRP A 386 8.24 -0.66 35.43
CA TRP A 386 7.43 0.54 35.28
C TRP A 386 7.52 1.45 36.52
N THR A 387 7.45 2.76 36.29
CA THR A 387 7.54 3.78 37.36
C THR A 387 6.39 4.78 37.28
N GLY A 388 6.21 5.58 38.33
CA GLY A 388 5.19 6.64 38.33
C GLY A 388 3.78 6.12 38.01
N GLU A 389 3.08 6.81 37.12
CA GLU A 389 1.74 6.42 36.64
C GLU A 389 1.79 5.20 35.70
N SER A 390 2.92 4.97 35.03
CA SER A 390 3.10 3.82 34.13
C SER A 390 3.11 2.48 34.86
N LYS A 391 3.02 2.42 36.19
CA LYS A 391 2.77 1.18 36.94
C LYS A 391 1.38 0.58 36.72
N THR A 392 0.45 1.40 36.25
CA THR A 392 -0.93 1.00 35.91
C THR A 392 -1.37 1.52 34.55
N LYS A 393 -0.66 2.51 33.98
CA LYS A 393 -0.90 3.07 32.65
C LYS A 393 0.23 2.65 31.71
N HIS A 394 0.26 1.37 31.40
CA HIS A 394 1.19 0.79 30.43
C HIS A 394 0.43 -0.22 29.57
N PRO A 395 0.96 -0.58 28.38
CA PRO A 395 0.31 -1.59 27.57
C PRO A 395 0.28 -2.94 28.29
N ASP A 396 -0.85 -3.65 28.20
CA ASP A 396 -1.03 -5.00 28.80
C ASP A 396 -0.28 -6.05 27.97
N PHE A 397 -0.54 -6.05 26.66
CA PHE A 397 0.14 -6.88 25.68
C PHE A 397 0.39 -6.14 24.38
N LEU A 398 1.35 -6.66 23.60
CA LEU A 398 1.74 -6.14 22.30
C LEU A 398 1.49 -7.23 21.27
N TRP A 399 1.05 -6.86 20.07
CA TRP A 399 0.92 -7.83 19.00
C TRP A 399 1.13 -7.23 17.63
N TYR A 400 1.40 -8.10 16.67
CA TYR A 400 1.49 -7.72 15.28
C TYR A 400 0.85 -8.84 14.42
N PRO A 401 0.02 -8.47 13.42
CA PRO A 401 -0.61 -9.44 12.54
C PRO A 401 0.44 -10.13 11.66
N TYR A 402 0.51 -11.45 11.73
CA TYR A 402 1.46 -12.24 10.95
C TYR A 402 0.74 -12.99 9.84
N VAL A 403 0.97 -12.53 8.61
CA VAL A 403 0.42 -13.21 7.43
C VAL A 403 1.24 -14.48 7.14
N ASN A 404 0.91 -15.58 7.82
CA ASN A 404 1.26 -16.94 7.40
C ASN A 404 -0.01 -17.75 7.19
N ASP A 405 -0.67 -17.53 6.06
CA ASP A 405 -1.13 -18.65 5.25
C ASP A 405 -1.26 -18.17 3.79
N THR A 406 -0.76 -18.95 2.86
CA THR A 406 -0.27 -18.47 1.55
C THR A 406 -1.29 -17.91 0.53
N THR A 407 -2.59 -17.76 0.84
CA THR A 407 -3.60 -17.18 -0.06
C THR A 407 -4.90 -16.99 0.71
N ASN A 408 -5.42 -15.76 0.88
CA ASN A 408 -6.79 -15.55 1.36
C ASN A 408 -7.83 -16.05 0.33
N SER A 409 -8.03 -17.37 0.24
CA SER A 409 -8.79 -17.96 -0.87
C SER A 409 -10.29 -17.68 -0.80
N ASP A 410 -10.83 -17.29 0.37
CA ASP A 410 -12.22 -16.86 0.62
C ASP A 410 -12.67 -16.86 2.10
N ASP A 411 -11.75 -17.07 3.05
CA ASP A 411 -11.93 -17.04 4.52
C ASP A 411 -12.75 -18.21 5.13
N LYS A 412 -12.11 -19.03 5.97
CA LYS A 412 -12.53 -20.41 6.32
C LYS A 412 -12.43 -20.77 7.80
N ASN A 413 -12.15 -19.82 8.69
CA ASN A 413 -12.31 -20.12 10.10
C ASN A 413 -13.81 -19.98 10.48
N ASP A 414 -14.22 -20.65 11.56
CA ASP A 414 -15.62 -20.64 12.03
C ASP A 414 -15.95 -19.39 12.88
N ARG A 415 -15.04 -18.41 12.89
CA ARG A 415 -15.11 -17.21 13.74
C ARG A 415 -15.41 -15.94 12.93
N ASP A 416 -15.02 -15.87 11.66
CA ASP A 416 -15.34 -14.75 10.77
C ASP A 416 -16.68 -14.92 10.05
N ASN A 417 -17.19 -13.84 9.47
CA ASN A 417 -18.41 -13.86 8.68
C ASN A 417 -18.24 -14.71 7.41
N PRO A 418 -18.82 -15.93 7.34
CA PRO A 418 -18.53 -16.88 6.27
C PRO A 418 -19.16 -16.48 4.93
N ALA A 419 -19.96 -15.40 4.90
CA ALA A 419 -20.52 -14.86 3.68
C ALA A 419 -19.63 -13.76 3.07
N LEU A 420 -18.77 -13.12 3.87
CA LEU A 420 -17.82 -12.13 3.38
C LEU A 420 -16.59 -12.84 2.80
N ARG A 421 -16.24 -12.49 1.56
CA ARG A 421 -15.12 -13.09 0.84
C ARG A 421 -14.02 -12.07 0.71
N TYR A 422 -12.86 -12.36 1.28
CA TYR A 422 -11.67 -11.53 1.14
C TYR A 422 -11.36 -11.15 -0.31
N SER A 423 -11.45 -12.11 -1.23
CA SER A 423 -11.16 -11.89 -2.66
C SER A 423 -12.10 -10.90 -3.34
N ILE A 424 -13.34 -10.74 -2.84
CA ILE A 424 -14.28 -9.72 -3.33
C ILE A 424 -13.97 -8.37 -2.69
N PHE A 425 -13.78 -8.34 -1.37
CA PHE A 425 -13.41 -7.14 -0.64
C PHE A 425 -12.15 -6.50 -1.24
N LYS A 426 -11.11 -7.29 -1.51
CA LYS A 426 -9.88 -6.78 -2.12
C LYS A 426 -10.08 -6.14 -3.47
N GLN A 427 -10.98 -6.66 -4.31
CA GLN A 427 -11.28 -6.02 -5.58
C GLN A 427 -12.00 -4.67 -5.40
N ILE A 428 -12.92 -4.58 -4.42
CA ILE A 428 -13.58 -3.32 -4.06
C ILE A 428 -12.56 -2.31 -3.51
N LEU A 429 -11.72 -2.73 -2.56
CA LEU A 429 -10.69 -1.90 -1.94
C LEU A 429 -9.68 -1.40 -2.98
N THR A 430 -9.22 -2.28 -3.88
CA THR A 430 -8.29 -1.90 -4.97
C THR A 430 -8.89 -0.82 -5.86
N LEU A 431 -10.18 -0.95 -6.22
CA LEU A 431 -10.88 0.09 -6.98
C LEU A 431 -10.93 1.41 -6.19
N ALA A 432 -11.20 1.35 -4.89
CA ALA A 432 -11.28 2.53 -4.02
C ALA A 432 -9.93 3.21 -3.73
N GLN A 433 -8.82 2.49 -3.92
CA GLN A 433 -7.46 3.03 -3.85
C GLN A 433 -6.97 3.59 -5.20
N SER A 434 -7.59 3.16 -6.30
CA SER A 434 -7.28 3.63 -7.66
C SER A 434 -8.12 4.86 -8.04
N ALA A 435 -7.62 5.71 -8.95
CA ALA A 435 -8.47 6.72 -9.58
C ALA A 435 -9.64 6.05 -10.33
N PRO A 436 -10.86 6.64 -10.37
CA PRO A 436 -12.00 5.95 -10.97
C PRO A 436 -11.78 5.61 -12.43
N ALA A 437 -12.41 4.56 -12.94
CA ALA A 437 -12.35 4.27 -14.38
C ALA A 437 -12.93 5.45 -15.20
N ALA A 438 -12.24 5.83 -16.28
CA ALA A 438 -12.71 6.90 -17.16
C ALA A 438 -13.97 6.44 -17.94
N PRO A 439 -14.98 7.30 -18.16
CA PRO A 439 -16.09 7.01 -19.07
C PRO A 439 -15.60 6.69 -20.50
N GLN A 440 -16.42 6.00 -21.30
CA GLN A 440 -16.08 5.73 -22.71
C GLN A 440 -15.76 7.03 -23.46
N GLY A 441 -14.65 7.02 -24.21
CA GLY A 441 -14.17 8.20 -24.94
C GLY A 441 -13.48 9.25 -24.06
N VAL A 442 -13.26 8.96 -22.77
CA VAL A 442 -12.51 9.82 -21.85
C VAL A 442 -11.18 9.15 -21.53
N LEU A 443 -10.08 9.87 -21.71
CA LEU A 443 -8.78 9.52 -21.15
C LEU A 443 -8.71 10.12 -19.74
N ARG A 444 -8.54 9.28 -18.71
CA ARG A 444 -8.25 9.75 -17.36
C ARG A 444 -6.78 9.60 -17.04
N VAL A 445 -6.17 10.67 -16.54
CA VAL A 445 -4.78 10.66 -16.05
C VAL A 445 -4.78 11.24 -14.64
N ALA A 446 -4.20 10.52 -13.69
CA ALA A 446 -4.30 10.82 -12.26
C ALA A 446 -2.94 10.81 -11.57
N LYS A 447 -2.81 11.63 -10.53
CA LYS A 447 -1.66 11.67 -9.62
C LYS A 447 -2.15 11.49 -8.18
N ASN A 448 -1.93 10.30 -7.64
CA ASN A 448 -2.25 9.97 -6.24
C ASN A 448 -0.94 10.02 -5.44
N GLN A 449 -0.38 11.21 -5.30
CA GLN A 449 0.83 11.44 -4.52
C GLN A 449 0.58 12.67 -3.64
N VAL A 450 0.85 12.51 -2.34
CA VAL A 450 0.67 13.58 -1.36
C VAL A 450 1.85 14.56 -1.45
N PHE A 451 1.53 15.86 -1.50
CA PHE A 451 2.53 16.91 -1.42
C PHE A 451 2.15 17.93 -0.35
N ASP A 452 3.12 18.32 0.48
CA ASP A 452 2.94 19.41 1.45
C ASP A 452 2.73 20.74 0.71
N ILE A 453 1.74 21.50 1.14
CA ILE A 453 1.50 22.85 0.64
C ILE A 453 2.29 23.81 1.54
N PRO A 454 3.26 24.58 1.00
CA PRO A 454 4.01 25.54 1.80
C PRO A 454 3.11 26.70 2.28
N ASP A 455 3.02 26.88 3.60
CA ASP A 455 2.29 27.96 4.28
C ASP A 455 2.91 29.34 3.97
N GLY A 456 2.06 30.36 3.76
CA GLY A 456 2.47 31.74 3.46
C GLY A 456 3.26 31.89 2.15
N SER A 457 3.09 30.98 1.20
CA SER A 457 3.87 30.88 -0.02
C SER A 457 3.11 31.29 -1.26
N SER A 458 3.50 32.42 -1.84
CA SER A 458 2.96 32.90 -3.14
C SER A 458 3.25 31.99 -4.35
N THR A 459 4.09 30.96 -4.21
CA THR A 459 4.38 30.00 -5.29
C THR A 459 3.72 28.64 -5.10
N GLY A 460 3.31 28.32 -3.87
CA GLY A 460 2.64 27.06 -3.54
C GLY A 460 3.45 25.79 -3.85
N VAL A 461 2.73 24.69 -4.03
CA VAL A 461 3.25 23.39 -4.48
C VAL A 461 2.82 23.11 -5.91
N THR A 462 3.68 22.44 -6.69
CA THR A 462 3.39 22.04 -8.08
C THR A 462 3.45 20.53 -8.23
N SER A 463 2.39 19.95 -8.81
CA SER A 463 2.29 18.54 -9.12
C SER A 463 2.11 18.34 -10.62
N GLY A 464 2.92 17.47 -11.23
CA GLY A 464 2.96 17.24 -12.67
C GLY A 464 2.33 15.91 -13.10
N LEU A 465 1.67 15.95 -14.26
CA LEU A 465 1.18 14.79 -15.01
C LEU A 465 1.65 14.85 -16.46
N GLU A 466 1.95 13.70 -17.04
CA GLU A 466 2.29 13.58 -18.46
C GLU A 466 1.20 12.81 -19.19
N VAL A 467 0.74 13.38 -20.31
CA VAL A 467 -0.27 12.75 -21.17
C VAL A 467 0.42 12.32 -22.46
N ALA A 468 0.55 11.01 -22.67
CA ALA A 468 1.20 10.46 -23.85
C ALA A 468 0.32 10.52 -25.12
N GLU A 469 -1.00 10.44 -24.94
CA GLU A 469 -1.97 10.47 -26.03
C GLU A 469 -2.09 11.87 -26.64
N SER A 470 -2.37 11.95 -27.94
CA SER A 470 -2.61 13.22 -28.64
C SER A 470 -3.96 13.17 -29.33
N PHE A 471 -4.81 14.12 -28.95
CA PHE A 471 -6.10 14.39 -29.56
C PHE A 471 -6.58 15.76 -29.06
N PRO A 472 -7.38 16.50 -29.85
CA PRO A 472 -7.97 17.73 -29.36
C PRO A 472 -9.05 17.39 -28.32
N ALA A 473 -8.94 17.89 -27.08
CA ALA A 473 -9.96 17.64 -26.06
C ALA A 473 -11.31 18.25 -26.48
N GLU A 474 -12.37 17.45 -26.54
CA GLU A 474 -13.73 17.99 -26.59
C GLU A 474 -14.09 18.66 -25.26
N LYS A 475 -13.69 18.02 -24.16
CA LYS A 475 -13.95 18.47 -22.79
C LYS A 475 -12.78 18.08 -21.88
N VAL A 476 -12.42 19.00 -20.98
CA VAL A 476 -11.40 18.79 -19.94
C VAL A 476 -12.08 19.02 -18.59
N VAL A 477 -12.12 18.00 -17.74
CA VAL A 477 -12.56 18.13 -16.34
C VAL A 477 -11.37 17.83 -15.44
N VAL A 478 -11.15 18.69 -14.46
CA VAL A 478 -10.12 18.49 -13.43
C VAL A 478 -10.80 18.26 -12.11
N ARG A 479 -10.26 17.32 -11.33
CA ARG A 479 -10.66 17.10 -9.95
C ARG A 479 -9.45 17.19 -9.03
N VAL A 480 -9.61 17.82 -7.88
CA VAL A 480 -8.55 18.12 -6.92
C VAL A 480 -9.07 17.91 -5.51
N ASP A 481 -8.30 17.17 -4.71
CA ASP A 481 -8.53 16.97 -3.29
C ASP A 481 -7.33 17.52 -2.50
N VAL A 482 -7.61 18.47 -1.60
CA VAL A 482 -6.63 19.09 -0.72
C VAL A 482 -7.14 19.00 0.71
N ALA A 483 -6.31 18.48 1.62
CA ALA A 483 -6.53 18.67 3.05
C ALA A 483 -6.00 20.03 3.46
N HIS A 484 -6.78 20.85 4.17
CA HIS A 484 -6.35 22.18 4.63
C HIS A 484 -7.19 22.64 5.81
N THR A 485 -6.59 23.32 6.80
CA THR A 485 -7.33 23.84 7.96
C THR A 485 -8.16 25.09 7.66
N TYR A 486 -7.95 25.72 6.50
CA TYR A 486 -8.73 26.87 6.04
C TYR A 486 -8.76 26.96 4.51
N ARG A 487 -9.81 26.43 3.85
CA ARG A 487 -9.81 26.33 2.37
C ARG A 487 -9.84 27.69 1.67
N GLY A 488 -10.34 28.74 2.34
CA GLY A 488 -10.41 30.10 1.82
C GLY A 488 -9.05 30.75 1.56
N ASP A 489 -7.96 30.13 2.01
CA ASP A 489 -6.60 30.61 1.75
C ASP A 489 -6.04 30.07 0.43
N LEU A 490 -6.71 29.08 -0.16
CA LEU A 490 -6.19 28.36 -1.29
C LEU A 490 -6.51 29.01 -2.63
N LYS A 491 -5.50 29.02 -3.50
CA LYS A 491 -5.63 29.27 -4.93
C LYS A 491 -5.11 28.08 -5.72
N VAL A 492 -5.93 27.58 -6.64
CA VAL A 492 -5.63 26.39 -7.45
C VAL A 492 -5.56 26.75 -8.93
N ILE A 493 -4.46 26.39 -9.59
CA ILE A 493 -4.17 26.74 -10.98
C ILE A 493 -3.80 25.48 -11.76
N LEU A 494 -4.42 25.28 -12.92
CA LEU A 494 -4.04 24.24 -13.88
C LEU A 494 -3.30 24.85 -15.07
N ARG A 495 -2.17 24.24 -15.45
CA ARG A 495 -1.38 24.65 -16.62
C ARG A 495 -1.25 23.51 -17.61
N HIS A 496 -1.31 23.86 -18.89
CA HIS A 496 -1.02 22.96 -20.00
C HIS A 496 -0.52 23.75 -21.22
N GLY A 497 0.68 23.41 -21.71
CA GLY A 497 1.37 24.19 -22.73
C GLY A 497 1.59 25.64 -22.28
N SER A 498 1.20 26.61 -23.12
CA SER A 498 1.26 28.04 -22.77
C SER A 498 0.02 28.57 -22.05
N LYS A 499 -0.94 27.71 -21.70
CA LYS A 499 -2.22 28.08 -21.09
C LYS A 499 -2.19 27.86 -19.58
N GLU A 500 -2.79 28.79 -18.86
CA GLU A 500 -2.97 28.75 -17.42
C GLU A 500 -4.43 29.07 -17.09
N VAL A 501 -5.06 28.29 -16.21
CA VAL A 501 -6.44 28.47 -15.80
C VAL A 501 -6.54 28.34 -14.29
N THR A 502 -7.02 29.40 -13.62
CA THR A 502 -7.37 29.37 -12.19
C THR A 502 -8.67 28.60 -12.01
N LEU A 503 -8.65 27.55 -11.19
CA LEU A 503 -9.77 26.67 -10.91
C LEU A 503 -10.54 27.10 -9.64
N ALA A 504 -9.82 27.66 -8.66
CA ALA A 504 -10.36 28.23 -7.43
C ALA A 504 -9.43 29.37 -6.96
N ASP A 505 -10.00 30.43 -6.38
CA ASP A 505 -9.25 31.62 -5.93
C ASP A 505 -9.82 32.15 -4.61
N HIS A 506 -9.29 31.67 -3.49
CA HIS A 506 -9.69 32.05 -2.13
C HIS A 506 -11.19 31.88 -1.85
N GLU A 507 -11.76 30.77 -2.34
CA GLU A 507 -13.18 30.46 -2.24
C GLU A 507 -13.48 29.56 -1.03
N GLY A 508 -14.72 29.61 -0.51
CA GLY A 508 -15.19 28.68 0.53
C GLY A 508 -15.00 29.12 1.98
N GLY A 509 -14.27 30.22 2.24
CA GLY A 509 -14.14 30.82 3.58
C GLY A 509 -13.45 29.91 4.59
N SER A 510 -13.90 29.93 5.86
CA SER A 510 -13.27 29.22 6.98
C SER A 510 -13.62 27.74 7.08
N ALA A 511 -13.99 27.10 5.98
CA ALA A 511 -14.29 25.67 5.98
C ALA A 511 -13.01 24.88 5.67
N ASP A 512 -12.79 23.78 6.35
CA ASP A 512 -11.62 22.91 6.16
C ASP A 512 -11.70 22.17 4.82
N ASP A 513 -10.57 21.81 4.21
CA ASP A 513 -10.40 20.98 3.01
C ASP A 513 -11.00 21.52 1.70
N LEU A 514 -10.38 21.25 0.56
CA LEU A 514 -10.91 21.59 -0.76
C LEU A 514 -11.15 20.33 -1.59
N HIS A 515 -12.42 20.09 -1.91
CA HIS A 515 -12.85 19.13 -2.92
C HIS A 515 -13.39 19.90 -4.13
N LEU A 516 -12.60 19.92 -5.21
CA LEU A 516 -12.90 20.70 -6.39
C LEU A 516 -13.10 19.78 -7.58
N GLU A 517 -14.20 19.98 -8.31
CA GLU A 517 -14.42 19.43 -9.64
C GLU A 517 -14.82 20.57 -10.58
N ALA A 518 -14.00 20.81 -11.61
CA ALA A 518 -14.20 21.92 -12.53
C ALA A 518 -14.04 21.49 -13.99
N GLU A 519 -14.95 21.93 -14.86
CA GLU A 519 -14.75 21.86 -16.31
C GLU A 519 -13.91 23.05 -16.77
N VAL A 520 -12.80 22.76 -17.46
CA VAL A 520 -11.80 23.77 -17.83
C VAL A 520 -12.04 24.25 -19.26
N ALA A 521 -13.03 25.13 -19.42
CA ALA A 521 -13.47 25.61 -20.74
C ALA A 521 -12.34 26.21 -21.61
N GLY A 522 -11.31 26.81 -20.99
CA GLY A 522 -10.14 27.38 -21.70
C GLY A 522 -9.24 26.36 -22.41
N LEU A 523 -9.44 25.06 -22.14
CA LEU A 523 -8.65 23.96 -22.68
C LEU A 523 -9.41 23.09 -23.69
N ALA A 524 -10.69 23.39 -23.97
CA ALA A 524 -11.40 22.75 -25.07
C ALA A 524 -10.70 23.02 -26.42
N GLY A 525 -10.57 21.98 -27.25
CA GLY A 525 -9.88 21.97 -28.54
C GLY A 525 -8.35 21.96 -28.44
N ALA A 526 -7.75 22.05 -27.25
CA ALA A 526 -6.30 21.90 -27.08
C ALA A 526 -5.90 20.43 -27.31
N ASP A 527 -4.77 20.21 -27.97
CA ASP A 527 -4.16 18.87 -27.98
C ASP A 527 -3.80 18.50 -26.54
N VAL A 528 -4.21 17.33 -26.08
CA VAL A 528 -4.01 16.92 -24.68
C VAL A 528 -2.59 16.46 -24.38
N ARG A 529 -1.77 16.19 -25.40
CA ARG A 529 -0.43 15.62 -25.24
C ARG A 529 0.51 16.55 -24.48
N GLY A 530 1.31 15.96 -23.61
CA GLY A 530 2.46 16.58 -22.95
C GLY A 530 2.17 16.94 -21.49
N ALA A 531 3.02 17.82 -20.96
CA ALA A 531 3.00 18.17 -19.56
C ALA A 531 1.74 18.93 -19.15
N TRP A 532 1.15 18.47 -18.04
CA TRP A 532 0.13 19.15 -17.27
C TRP A 532 0.68 19.42 -15.87
N SER A 533 0.40 20.59 -15.31
CA SER A 533 0.77 20.86 -13.93
C SER A 533 -0.36 21.51 -13.16
N LEU A 534 -0.67 20.96 -11.99
CA LEU A 534 -1.53 21.58 -10.99
C LEU A 534 -0.66 22.33 -9.98
N VAL A 535 -1.00 23.58 -9.71
CA VAL A 535 -0.37 24.40 -8.67
C VAL A 535 -1.42 24.68 -7.60
N VAL A 536 -1.08 24.40 -6.35
CA VAL A 536 -1.90 24.76 -5.17
C VAL A 536 -1.11 25.73 -4.33
N ILE A 537 -1.62 26.94 -4.18
CA ILE A 537 -1.00 28.06 -3.48
C ILE A 537 -1.79 28.30 -2.20
N ASP A 538 -1.07 28.40 -1.09
CA ASP A 538 -1.55 28.98 0.15
C ASP A 538 -0.67 30.22 0.41
N ASP A 539 -1.23 31.41 0.21
CA ASP A 539 -0.51 32.67 0.40
C ASP A 539 -0.92 33.41 1.69
N ALA A 540 -1.80 32.81 2.49
CA ALA A 540 -2.05 33.21 3.87
C ALA A 540 -1.08 32.48 4.79
N ALA A 541 -0.86 33.02 6.00
CA ALA A 541 0.02 32.41 6.99
C ALA A 541 -0.82 31.81 8.12
N GLN A 542 -0.36 30.72 8.74
CA GLN A 542 -0.85 30.03 9.96
C GLN A 542 -1.53 28.69 9.70
N ASP A 543 -2.14 28.53 8.54
CA ASP A 543 -2.85 27.33 8.15
C ASP A 543 -1.91 26.44 7.31
N THR A 544 -2.06 25.13 7.41
CA THR A 544 -1.21 24.21 6.65
C THR A 544 -2.07 23.13 6.02
N GLY A 545 -1.57 22.54 4.94
CA GLY A 545 -2.27 21.44 4.31
C GLY A 545 -1.45 20.67 3.31
N LYS A 546 -2.13 19.74 2.63
CA LYS A 546 -1.52 18.83 1.68
C LYS A 546 -2.40 18.67 0.45
N LEU A 547 -1.80 18.75 -0.73
CA LEU A 547 -2.43 18.24 -1.95
C LEU A 547 -2.44 16.72 -1.87
N LEU A 548 -3.63 16.12 -1.79
CA LEU A 548 -3.80 14.69 -1.59
C LEU A 548 -3.81 13.94 -2.92
N SER A 549 -4.65 14.40 -3.85
CA SER A 549 -4.80 13.79 -5.16
C SER A 549 -5.36 14.79 -6.17
N TRP A 550 -5.09 14.54 -7.45
CA TRP A 550 -5.80 15.19 -8.53
C TRP A 550 -5.79 14.35 -9.80
N TRP A 551 -6.79 14.56 -10.66
CA TRP A 551 -6.82 13.92 -11.98
C TRP A 551 -7.50 14.78 -13.03
N LEU A 552 -7.23 14.41 -14.28
CA LEU A 552 -7.81 14.98 -15.49
C LEU A 552 -8.70 13.94 -16.17
N ASP A 553 -9.88 14.36 -16.58
CA ASP A 553 -10.74 13.70 -17.54
C ASP A 553 -10.70 14.44 -18.86
N LEU A 554 -10.14 13.78 -19.86
CA LEU A 554 -9.91 14.33 -21.19
C LEU A 554 -10.85 13.63 -22.17
N THR A 555 -11.98 14.24 -22.46
CA THR A 555 -12.96 13.69 -23.41
C THR A 555 -12.47 13.88 -24.83
N ARG A 556 -12.43 12.79 -25.60
CA ARG A 556 -12.12 12.78 -27.02
C ARG A 556 -13.33 13.31 -27.82
N PRO A 557 -13.12 13.98 -28.97
CA PRO A 557 -14.21 14.36 -29.86
C PRO A 557 -14.90 13.13 -30.41
N ALA A 558 -16.23 13.10 -30.37
CA ALA A 558 -17.01 12.01 -30.96
C ALA A 558 -16.75 11.86 -32.48
N GLY A 559 -15.88 10.92 -32.87
CA GLY A 559 -15.80 10.39 -34.22
C GLY A 559 -16.82 9.27 -34.41
N GLY A 560 -17.53 9.23 -35.54
CA GLY A 560 -18.52 8.20 -35.87
C GLY A 560 -17.99 6.75 -35.87
N PRO A 561 -18.82 5.74 -36.20
CA PRO A 561 -18.63 4.31 -35.89
C PRO A 561 -17.52 3.57 -36.68
N GLY A 562 -16.33 4.15 -36.83
CA GLY A 562 -15.14 3.48 -37.31
C GLY A 562 -13.95 3.91 -36.45
N GLY A 563 -13.37 2.97 -35.70
CA GLY A 563 -12.20 3.21 -34.85
C GLY A 563 -10.97 3.73 -35.61
N PRO A 564 -9.82 3.88 -34.93
CA PRO A 564 -8.58 4.39 -35.55
C PRO A 564 -8.24 3.60 -36.82
N THR A 565 -7.72 4.27 -37.85
CA THR A 565 -7.34 3.68 -39.16
C THR A 565 -5.82 3.53 -39.32
N ALA A 566 -5.05 3.94 -38.31
CA ALA A 566 -3.59 3.86 -38.24
C ALA A 566 -3.17 3.11 -36.96
N PRO A 567 -1.92 2.61 -36.89
CA PRO A 567 -1.37 2.05 -35.65
C PRO A 567 -1.43 3.06 -34.50
N VAL A 568 -1.81 2.57 -33.33
CA VAL A 568 -1.95 3.36 -32.10
C VAL A 568 -0.99 2.82 -31.04
N HIS A 569 -0.31 3.72 -30.36
CA HIS A 569 0.65 3.42 -29.31
C HIS A 569 0.02 3.69 -27.94
N TYR A 570 0.12 2.72 -27.03
CA TYR A 570 -0.34 2.81 -25.65
C TYR A 570 0.80 2.41 -24.73
N GLY A 571 1.08 3.13 -23.65
CA GLY A 571 2.22 2.78 -22.79
C GLY A 571 2.13 3.37 -21.40
N LEU A 572 2.91 2.77 -20.49
CA LEU A 572 3.03 3.15 -19.09
C LEU A 572 4.51 3.23 -18.70
N THR A 573 4.83 4.14 -17.79
CA THR A 573 6.15 4.28 -17.15
C THR A 573 6.01 4.13 -15.63
N PRO A 574 5.57 2.95 -15.14
CA PRO A 574 5.07 2.84 -13.78
C PRO A 574 6.19 2.85 -12.72
N ASN A 575 7.45 2.58 -13.12
CA ASN A 575 8.63 2.54 -12.24
C ASN A 575 8.42 1.70 -10.96
N LEU A 576 7.77 0.54 -11.10
CA LEU A 576 7.37 -0.31 -9.99
C LEU A 576 8.48 -1.29 -9.62
N ALA A 577 8.70 -1.49 -8.32
CA ALA A 577 9.61 -2.52 -7.82
C ALA A 577 9.10 -3.92 -8.22
N ILE A 578 10.03 -4.78 -8.64
CA ILE A 578 9.77 -6.19 -8.89
C ILE A 578 10.01 -6.91 -7.55
N PRO A 579 9.00 -7.57 -6.96
CA PRO A 579 9.18 -8.27 -5.69
C PRO A 579 10.10 -9.49 -5.82
N ASP A 580 11.17 -9.52 -5.01
CA ASP A 580 12.19 -10.58 -4.99
C ASP A 580 11.63 -11.93 -4.54
N ASN A 581 11.93 -12.98 -5.32
CA ASN A 581 11.51 -14.37 -5.07
C ASN A 581 10.02 -14.54 -4.73
N GLN A 582 9.13 -13.75 -5.35
CA GLN A 582 7.69 -13.83 -5.09
C GLN A 582 6.93 -14.44 -6.28
N PRO A 583 6.28 -15.61 -6.11
CA PRO A 583 5.59 -16.29 -7.21
C PRO A 583 4.34 -15.57 -7.72
N THR A 584 3.81 -14.60 -6.98
CA THR A 584 2.74 -13.69 -7.40
C THR A 584 3.27 -12.58 -8.32
N GLY A 585 4.50 -12.12 -8.08
CA GLY A 585 5.16 -11.05 -8.83
C GLY A 585 4.42 -9.71 -8.80
N LEU A 586 4.89 -8.81 -9.66
CA LEU A 586 4.30 -7.52 -9.99
C LEU A 586 3.20 -7.70 -11.04
N THR A 587 2.13 -6.89 -10.94
CA THR A 587 1.12 -6.73 -12.00
C THR A 587 1.01 -5.24 -12.38
N SER A 588 0.93 -4.94 -13.68
CA SER A 588 0.72 -3.59 -14.22
C SER A 588 -0.38 -3.61 -15.28
N ASP A 589 -1.42 -2.81 -15.08
CA ASP A 589 -2.63 -2.78 -15.92
C ASP A 589 -2.69 -1.52 -16.80
N LEU A 590 -2.93 -1.72 -18.09
CA LEU A 590 -3.14 -0.69 -19.09
C LEU A 590 -4.57 -0.79 -19.64
N ALA A 591 -5.41 0.21 -19.38
CA ALA A 591 -6.77 0.26 -19.89
C ALA A 591 -6.81 0.89 -21.30
N ILE A 592 -7.35 0.16 -22.27
CA ILE A 592 -7.55 0.67 -23.64
C ILE A 592 -9.06 0.83 -23.90
N GLY A 593 -9.48 2.06 -24.20
CA GLY A 593 -10.88 2.39 -24.50
C GLY A 593 -11.26 2.21 -25.99
N ASP A 594 -10.26 2.24 -26.87
CA ASP A 594 -10.45 2.07 -28.32
C ASP A 594 -10.97 0.66 -28.63
N ASP A 595 -11.84 0.54 -29.63
CA ASP A 595 -12.53 -0.70 -29.97
C ASP A 595 -12.33 -1.05 -31.43
N PHE A 596 -11.28 -1.81 -31.67
CA PHE A 596 -10.94 -2.37 -32.95
C PHE A 596 -10.24 -3.71 -32.75
N VAL A 597 -10.35 -4.61 -33.73
CA VAL A 597 -9.58 -5.86 -33.74
C VAL A 597 -8.18 -5.55 -34.27
N PRO A 598 -7.10 -5.95 -33.59
CA PRO A 598 -5.75 -5.67 -34.05
C PRO A 598 -5.33 -6.66 -35.14
N SER A 599 -4.64 -6.17 -36.17
CA SER A 599 -3.87 -6.94 -37.15
C SER A 599 -2.39 -7.09 -36.75
N SER A 600 -1.91 -6.28 -35.80
CA SER A 600 -0.56 -6.35 -35.22
C SER A 600 -0.61 -5.92 -33.76
N VAL A 601 0.11 -6.65 -32.89
CA VAL A 601 0.35 -6.30 -31.48
C VAL A 601 1.84 -6.39 -31.22
N LYS A 602 2.49 -5.28 -30.85
CA LYS A 602 3.89 -5.28 -30.42
C LYS A 602 3.99 -4.82 -28.98
N LEU A 603 4.66 -5.60 -28.13
CA LEU A 603 4.94 -5.26 -26.74
C LEU A 603 6.38 -4.79 -26.61
N THR A 604 6.61 -3.58 -26.11
CA THR A 604 7.95 -3.08 -25.75
C THR A 604 8.10 -3.08 -24.24
N LEU A 605 9.21 -3.61 -23.72
CA LEU A 605 9.55 -3.69 -22.31
C LEU A 605 10.87 -2.98 -22.00
N GLU A 606 10.89 -2.26 -20.89
CA GLU A 606 12.08 -1.74 -20.23
C GLU A 606 12.02 -2.08 -18.73
N LEU A 607 12.89 -3.00 -18.31
CA LEU A 607 13.06 -3.38 -16.92
C LEU A 607 14.52 -3.23 -16.51
N THR A 608 14.76 -2.73 -15.30
CA THR A 608 16.07 -2.82 -14.65
C THR A 608 16.12 -4.03 -13.75
N HIS A 609 17.17 -4.86 -13.83
CA HIS A 609 17.35 -6.02 -12.96
C HIS A 609 18.81 -6.47 -12.99
N SER A 610 19.40 -6.89 -11.87
CA SER A 610 20.78 -7.41 -11.81
C SER A 610 20.93 -8.84 -12.36
N TYR A 611 19.82 -9.52 -12.62
CA TYR A 611 19.84 -10.87 -13.20
C TYR A 611 18.55 -11.19 -13.97
N VAL A 612 18.51 -10.95 -15.28
CA VAL A 612 17.26 -11.13 -16.07
C VAL A 612 16.85 -12.59 -16.27
N GLY A 613 17.76 -13.53 -16.00
CA GLY A 613 17.50 -14.97 -15.99
C GLY A 613 16.55 -15.42 -14.88
N ASP A 614 16.19 -14.54 -13.95
CA ASP A 614 15.23 -14.85 -12.89
C ASP A 614 13.80 -14.48 -13.22
N LEU A 615 13.64 -13.65 -14.25
CA LEU A 615 12.36 -13.06 -14.60
C LEU A 615 11.49 -13.99 -15.44
N VAL A 616 10.20 -14.01 -15.14
CA VAL A 616 9.13 -14.47 -16.04
C VAL A 616 8.19 -13.32 -16.31
N VAL A 617 7.95 -13.00 -17.59
CA VAL A 617 7.07 -11.91 -18.01
C VAL A 617 5.94 -12.44 -18.87
N THR A 618 4.71 -12.09 -18.49
CA THR A 618 3.47 -12.53 -19.16
C THR A 618 2.58 -11.33 -19.46
N LEU A 619 2.03 -11.27 -20.69
CA LEU A 619 1.02 -10.30 -21.08
C LEU A 619 -0.34 -10.99 -21.21
N GLU A 620 -1.38 -10.38 -20.65
CA GLU A 620 -2.74 -10.91 -20.63
C GLU A 620 -3.74 -9.89 -21.18
N HIS A 621 -4.69 -10.33 -21.99
CA HIS A 621 -5.79 -9.51 -22.49
C HIS A 621 -6.96 -10.37 -22.95
N SER A 622 -8.18 -9.95 -22.60
CA SER A 622 -9.44 -10.65 -22.95
C SER A 622 -9.43 -12.16 -22.67
N GLY A 623 -8.82 -12.58 -21.54
CA GLY A 623 -8.72 -13.99 -21.14
C GLY A 623 -7.63 -14.79 -21.86
N LYS A 624 -6.88 -14.18 -22.79
CA LYS A 624 -5.67 -14.77 -23.37
C LYS A 624 -4.44 -14.33 -22.60
N SER A 625 -3.49 -15.25 -22.37
CA SER A 625 -2.25 -15.03 -21.63
C SER A 625 -1.06 -15.57 -22.43
N VAL A 626 -0.01 -14.76 -22.58
CA VAL A 626 1.18 -15.05 -23.39
C VAL A 626 2.44 -14.74 -22.58
N THR A 627 3.28 -15.75 -22.35
CA THR A 627 4.59 -15.54 -21.73
C THR A 627 5.58 -15.08 -22.78
N VAL A 628 6.12 -13.87 -22.61
CA VAL A 628 7.03 -13.22 -23.56
C VAL A 628 8.49 -13.36 -23.14
N HIS A 629 8.75 -13.55 -21.84
CA HIS A 629 10.07 -13.83 -21.29
C HIS A 629 9.96 -14.93 -20.25
N ASP A 630 10.81 -15.95 -20.34
CA ASP A 630 10.83 -17.08 -19.41
C ASP A 630 12.28 -17.41 -19.07
N ARG A 631 12.78 -16.78 -18.01
CA ARG A 631 14.08 -17.05 -17.39
C ARG A 631 15.25 -17.11 -18.39
N ALA A 632 15.14 -16.35 -19.48
CA ALA A 632 16.13 -16.30 -20.54
C ALA A 632 17.14 -15.18 -20.28
N GLY A 633 18.35 -15.29 -20.85
CA GLY A 633 19.38 -14.25 -20.76
C GLY A 633 20.41 -14.44 -19.63
N GLY A 634 20.17 -15.35 -18.67
CA GLY A 634 21.15 -15.68 -17.63
C GLY A 634 21.50 -14.46 -16.76
N SER A 635 22.79 -14.28 -16.46
CA SER A 635 23.31 -13.20 -15.61
C SER A 635 23.45 -11.84 -16.31
N ALA A 636 22.67 -11.60 -17.37
CA ALA A 636 22.65 -10.29 -18.00
C ALA A 636 21.84 -9.32 -17.13
N ASP A 637 22.29 -8.07 -17.07
CA ASP A 637 21.55 -6.99 -16.45
C ASP A 637 20.50 -6.44 -17.43
N ASP A 638 19.37 -5.99 -16.91
CA ASP A 638 18.28 -5.26 -17.57
C ASP A 638 17.60 -5.96 -18.77
N LEU A 639 16.27 -5.83 -18.86
CA LEU A 639 15.51 -6.36 -20.00
C LEU A 639 14.92 -5.21 -20.81
N ARG A 640 15.54 -4.91 -21.95
CA ARG A 640 15.10 -3.91 -22.94
C ARG A 640 14.77 -4.61 -24.25
N LYS A 641 13.49 -4.87 -24.53
CA LYS A 641 13.10 -5.72 -25.68
C LYS A 641 11.70 -5.44 -26.21
N THR A 642 11.54 -5.54 -27.52
CA THR A 642 10.24 -5.55 -28.20
C THR A 642 9.89 -6.95 -28.69
N TYR A 643 8.64 -7.36 -28.46
CA TYR A 643 8.06 -8.64 -28.84
C TYR A 643 6.91 -8.42 -29.82
N ASP A 644 6.95 -9.15 -30.93
CA ASP A 644 5.84 -9.20 -31.89
C ASP A 644 4.91 -10.35 -31.51
N LEU A 645 3.66 -10.04 -31.18
CA LEU A 645 2.69 -10.99 -30.63
C LEU A 645 1.58 -11.23 -31.64
N THR A 646 1.44 -12.47 -32.10
CA THR A 646 0.36 -12.88 -33.02
C THR A 646 -0.88 -13.39 -32.30
N ASP A 647 -0.80 -13.47 -30.98
CA ASP A 647 -1.76 -14.17 -30.15
C ASP A 647 -3.05 -13.38 -29.90
N PHE A 648 -2.98 -12.06 -29.83
CA PHE A 648 -4.12 -11.24 -29.49
C PHE A 648 -4.92 -10.87 -30.74
N THR A 649 -6.03 -11.57 -30.98
CA THR A 649 -6.91 -11.38 -32.16
C THR A 649 -8.32 -10.90 -31.80
N SER A 650 -8.60 -10.66 -30.52
CA SER A 650 -9.84 -10.04 -30.04
C SER A 650 -9.75 -8.52 -30.12
N THR A 651 -10.87 -7.82 -29.92
CA THR A 651 -10.84 -6.35 -29.80
C THR A 651 -9.78 -5.91 -28.80
N VAL A 652 -9.08 -4.80 -29.07
CA VAL A 652 -8.10 -4.20 -28.15
C VAL A 652 -8.74 -3.56 -26.92
N ARG A 653 -10.07 -3.35 -26.95
CA ARG A 653 -10.81 -2.74 -25.85
C ARG A 653 -10.70 -3.58 -24.59
N GLY A 654 -10.37 -2.93 -23.48
CA GLY A 654 -10.33 -3.52 -22.16
C GLY A 654 -8.95 -3.42 -21.53
N THR A 655 -8.80 -4.07 -20.38
CA THR A 655 -7.54 -4.07 -19.64
C THR A 655 -6.55 -5.04 -20.28
N TRP A 656 -5.34 -4.55 -20.52
CA TRP A 656 -4.15 -5.31 -20.83
C TRP A 656 -3.30 -5.40 -19.55
N THR A 657 -2.94 -6.60 -19.14
CA THR A 657 -2.27 -6.86 -17.86
C THR A 657 -0.88 -7.43 -18.11
N LEU A 658 0.17 -6.72 -17.71
CA LEU A 658 1.54 -7.23 -17.69
C LEU A 658 1.85 -7.80 -16.30
N ARG A 659 2.34 -9.03 -16.24
CA ARG A 659 2.85 -9.68 -15.02
C ARG A 659 4.34 -9.90 -15.14
N VAL A 660 5.08 -9.53 -14.10
CA VAL A 660 6.53 -9.71 -14.00
C VAL A 660 6.84 -10.41 -12.69
N LYS A 661 7.46 -11.58 -12.76
CA LYS A 661 7.84 -12.37 -11.58
C LYS A 661 9.34 -12.49 -11.52
N ASP A 662 9.91 -12.18 -10.37
CA ASP A 662 11.22 -12.70 -10.00
C ASP A 662 11.02 -14.00 -9.20
N LEU A 663 11.69 -15.06 -9.64
CA LEU A 663 11.60 -16.40 -9.05
C LEU A 663 12.94 -16.92 -8.51
N ALA A 664 13.95 -16.06 -8.36
CA ALA A 664 15.14 -16.34 -7.54
C ALA A 664 15.28 -15.27 -6.45
N LYS A 665 16.25 -15.46 -5.55
CA LYS A 665 16.50 -14.59 -4.40
C LYS A 665 17.67 -13.65 -4.67
N ASP A 666 17.76 -12.58 -3.89
CA ASP A 666 18.90 -11.66 -3.75
C ASP A 666 19.01 -10.59 -4.85
N ASP A 667 18.56 -10.89 -6.07
CA ASP A 667 18.49 -9.95 -7.18
C ASP A 667 17.20 -9.13 -7.12
N VAL A 668 17.29 -7.83 -7.40
CA VAL A 668 16.13 -6.92 -7.34
C VAL A 668 16.12 -5.98 -8.53
N GLY A 669 14.93 -5.49 -8.87
CA GLY A 669 14.80 -4.57 -9.98
C GLY A 669 13.47 -3.84 -10.05
N LYS A 670 13.22 -3.21 -11.20
CA LYS A 670 12.04 -2.37 -11.46
C LYS A 670 11.52 -2.58 -12.87
N LEU A 671 10.19 -2.56 -13.01
CA LEU A 671 9.54 -2.30 -14.28
C LEU A 671 9.56 -0.79 -14.53
N VAL A 672 10.46 -0.34 -15.40
CA VAL A 672 10.60 1.08 -15.74
C VAL A 672 9.49 1.52 -16.67
N SER A 673 9.31 0.82 -17.80
CA SER A 673 8.27 1.12 -18.79
C SER A 673 7.80 -0.11 -19.56
N TRP A 674 6.56 -0.07 -20.05
CA TRP A 674 6.07 -1.01 -21.06
C TRP A 674 5.02 -0.38 -21.97
N ALA A 675 4.93 -0.83 -23.21
CA ALA A 675 4.03 -0.27 -24.21
C ALA A 675 3.53 -1.29 -25.23
N LEU A 676 2.36 -1.00 -25.83
CA LEU A 676 1.72 -1.72 -26.91
C LEU A 676 1.59 -0.83 -28.16
N ASP A 677 2.12 -1.30 -29.28
CA ASP A 677 1.77 -0.77 -30.61
C ASP A 677 0.74 -1.68 -31.28
N LEU A 678 -0.47 -1.16 -31.50
CA LEU A 678 -1.63 -1.90 -31.98
C LEU A 678 -2.09 -1.35 -33.33
N ALA A 679 -2.18 -2.19 -34.37
CA ALA A 679 -2.68 -1.80 -35.69
C ALA A 679 -4.09 -2.36 -35.95
N PRO A 680 -5.08 -1.61 -36.46
CA PRO A 680 -6.43 -2.13 -36.72
C PRO A 680 -6.53 -3.10 -37.92
N SER A 681 -7.43 -4.07 -37.86
CA SER A 681 -7.81 -4.94 -38.98
C SER A 681 -8.79 -4.22 -39.90
N GLY A 682 -8.40 -4.00 -41.17
CA GLY A 682 -9.20 -3.24 -42.15
C GLY A 682 -8.68 -1.84 -42.48
N ALA A 683 -7.50 -1.46 -41.96
CA ALA A 683 -6.75 -0.35 -42.52
C ALA A 683 -6.54 -0.60 -44.03
N PRO A 684 -6.84 0.35 -44.93
CA PRO A 684 -6.68 0.15 -46.36
C PRO A 684 -5.24 -0.26 -46.67
N ALA A 685 -5.11 -1.41 -47.34
CA ALA A 685 -3.84 -1.87 -47.88
C ALA A 685 -3.42 -0.92 -49.03
N GLY A 686 -2.67 0.12 -48.68
CA GLY A 686 -2.03 1.05 -49.61
C GLY A 686 -2.15 2.50 -49.14
N GLY A 687 -1.08 3.23 -48.84
CA GLY A 687 0.33 2.88 -48.84
C GLY A 687 1.10 4.00 -48.14
N SER A 688 1.78 3.64 -47.07
CA SER A 688 3.01 4.29 -46.65
C SER A 688 3.76 3.18 -45.92
N SER A 689 4.47 2.36 -46.70
CA SER A 689 5.26 1.28 -46.14
C SER A 689 6.26 1.92 -45.20
N SER A 690 6.07 1.70 -43.90
CA SER A 690 7.13 1.96 -42.95
C SER A 690 8.33 1.13 -43.39
N VAL A 691 9.39 1.81 -43.79
CA VAL A 691 10.67 1.20 -44.14
C VAL A 691 11.61 1.38 -42.97
N THR A 692 12.32 0.31 -42.63
CA THR A 692 13.53 0.40 -41.82
C THR A 692 14.70 0.38 -42.79
N LYS A 693 15.51 1.44 -42.80
CA LYS A 693 16.77 1.48 -43.54
C LYS A 693 17.93 1.80 -42.61
N GLU A 694 19.04 1.16 -42.87
CA GLU A 694 20.28 1.33 -42.12
C GLU A 694 21.32 2.03 -43.01
N PHE A 695 21.97 3.06 -42.47
CA PHE A 695 23.01 3.81 -43.15
C PHE A 695 24.24 3.83 -42.25
N GLU A 696 25.39 3.38 -42.76
CA GLU A 696 26.60 3.23 -41.95
C GLU A 696 27.80 3.91 -42.61
N VAL A 697 28.64 4.54 -41.79
CA VAL A 697 29.99 4.99 -42.16
C VAL A 697 31.00 4.51 -41.11
N ARG A 698 32.21 4.18 -41.57
CA ARG A 698 33.36 3.80 -40.73
C ARG A 698 34.53 4.75 -40.98
N PRO A 699 34.52 5.94 -40.36
CA PRO A 699 35.47 6.98 -40.71
C PRO A 699 36.88 6.72 -40.18
N ALA A 700 37.04 5.87 -39.15
CA ALA A 700 38.29 5.66 -38.41
C ALA A 700 38.95 7.00 -38.00
N ALA A 701 38.14 8.01 -37.72
CA ALA A 701 38.60 9.38 -37.52
C ALA A 701 39.14 9.54 -36.10
N ALA A 702 40.39 9.97 -35.97
CA ALA A 702 41.02 10.23 -34.68
C ALA A 702 40.30 11.38 -33.95
N ILE A 703 40.04 11.18 -32.66
CA ILE A 703 39.50 12.19 -31.76
C ILE A 703 40.69 12.99 -31.21
N PRO A 704 40.78 14.31 -31.45
CA PRO A 704 41.86 15.12 -30.91
C PRO A 704 41.69 15.34 -29.40
N ASP A 705 42.74 15.02 -28.65
CA ASP A 705 42.86 15.14 -27.18
C ASP A 705 42.64 16.59 -26.69
N ALA A 706 41.81 16.77 -25.66
CA ALA A 706 41.45 18.05 -25.03
C ALA A 706 41.15 19.20 -26.02
N ASN A 707 40.39 18.91 -27.07
CA ASN A 707 40.13 19.85 -28.15
C ASN A 707 38.64 20.14 -28.30
N GLU A 708 38.25 21.35 -27.88
CA GLU A 708 36.87 21.85 -27.98
C GLU A 708 36.29 21.86 -29.40
N ALA A 709 37.10 21.88 -30.47
CA ALA A 709 36.58 21.74 -31.84
C ALA A 709 36.06 20.30 -32.09
N GLY A 710 36.67 19.31 -31.45
CA GLY A 710 36.40 17.89 -31.61
C GLY A 710 36.70 17.36 -33.02
N VAL A 711 36.13 16.20 -33.31
CA VAL A 711 36.11 15.58 -34.65
C VAL A 711 34.68 15.44 -35.12
N VAL A 712 34.45 15.58 -36.43
CA VAL A 712 33.14 15.39 -37.06
C VAL A 712 33.21 14.25 -38.07
N ALA A 713 32.39 13.22 -37.86
CA ALA A 713 32.08 12.21 -38.87
C ALA A 713 30.83 12.63 -39.65
N THR A 714 30.85 12.43 -40.97
CA THR A 714 29.71 12.77 -41.84
C THR A 714 29.20 11.51 -42.54
N LEU A 715 27.88 11.32 -42.50
CA LEU A 715 27.16 10.25 -43.18
C LEU A 715 26.15 10.85 -44.15
N GLU A 716 26.28 10.54 -45.44
CA GLU A 716 25.36 10.99 -46.48
C GLU A 716 24.25 9.97 -46.72
N VAL A 717 23.00 10.39 -46.50
CA VAL A 717 21.82 9.56 -46.71
C VAL A 717 21.10 10.01 -47.99
N ALA A 718 21.06 9.15 -49.00
CA ALA A 718 20.42 9.47 -50.28
C ALA A 718 18.88 9.31 -50.25
N ASP A 719 18.39 8.42 -49.39
CA ASP A 719 16.98 8.09 -49.26
C ASP A 719 16.22 9.17 -48.47
N ALA A 720 15.10 9.64 -49.03
CA ALA A 720 14.16 10.51 -48.33
C ALA A 720 13.12 9.64 -47.63
N ILE A 721 13.37 9.34 -46.35
CA ILE A 721 12.41 8.70 -45.46
C ILE A 721 11.95 9.76 -44.48
N ARG A 722 10.64 9.95 -44.34
CA ARG A 722 10.09 10.75 -43.25
C ARG A 722 10.23 9.95 -41.97
N ILE A 723 11.10 10.42 -41.07
CA ILE A 723 11.53 9.69 -39.88
C ILE A 723 10.36 9.59 -38.89
N ASP A 724 9.97 8.38 -38.52
CA ASP A 724 9.04 8.14 -37.42
C ASP A 724 9.80 7.78 -36.13
N ARG A 725 10.91 7.04 -36.26
CA ARG A 725 11.88 6.71 -35.22
C ARG A 725 13.30 6.66 -35.81
N LEU A 726 14.28 7.20 -35.08
CA LEU A 726 15.69 7.15 -35.45
C LEU A 726 16.49 6.56 -34.29
N GLU A 727 17.34 5.58 -34.60
CA GLU A 727 18.34 5.06 -33.68
C GLU A 727 19.74 5.32 -34.26
N VAL A 728 20.67 5.72 -33.39
CA VAL A 728 22.06 5.98 -33.73
C VAL A 728 22.91 4.95 -33.02
N ASP A 729 23.44 3.99 -33.77
CA ASP A 729 24.30 2.94 -33.28
C ASP A 729 25.77 3.35 -33.45
N LEU A 730 26.46 3.50 -32.31
CA LEU A 730 27.81 4.04 -32.22
C LEU A 730 28.84 2.98 -31.81
N ASP A 731 30.03 3.07 -32.41
CA ASP A 731 31.26 2.44 -31.91
C ASP A 731 32.36 3.49 -31.91
N ILE A 732 32.64 4.03 -30.72
CA ILE A 732 33.71 5.00 -30.49
C ILE A 732 34.70 4.36 -29.53
N VAL A 733 35.94 4.19 -29.99
CA VAL A 733 37.02 3.66 -29.15
C VAL A 733 37.66 4.81 -28.39
N HIS A 734 37.69 4.75 -27.07
CA HIS A 734 38.32 5.74 -26.18
C HIS A 734 38.71 5.07 -24.86
N THR A 735 39.81 5.49 -24.23
CA THR A 735 40.26 4.94 -22.94
C THR A 735 39.54 5.53 -21.73
N TYR A 736 38.70 6.55 -21.93
CA TYR A 736 37.85 7.13 -20.89
C TYR A 736 36.60 7.79 -21.50
N ALA A 737 35.43 7.19 -21.32
CA ALA A 737 34.18 7.65 -21.94
C ALA A 737 33.63 8.94 -21.29
N GLY A 738 33.94 9.19 -20.02
CA GLY A 738 33.54 10.39 -19.28
C GLY A 738 34.14 11.71 -19.79
N ASP A 739 35.12 11.64 -20.69
CA ASP A 739 35.75 12.81 -21.29
C ASP A 739 35.00 13.29 -22.54
N LEU A 740 34.12 12.43 -23.09
CA LEU A 740 33.51 12.67 -24.38
C LEU A 740 32.13 13.32 -24.27
N THR A 741 31.86 14.26 -25.17
CA THR A 741 30.50 14.66 -25.54
C THR A 741 30.26 14.29 -27.00
N VAL A 742 29.15 13.61 -27.27
CA VAL A 742 28.76 13.11 -28.59
C VAL A 742 27.44 13.73 -29.00
N VAL A 743 27.42 14.43 -30.13
CA VAL A 743 26.25 15.15 -30.66
C VAL A 743 25.97 14.70 -32.07
N VAL A 744 24.72 14.34 -32.37
CA VAL A 744 24.23 14.15 -33.74
C VAL A 744 23.52 15.40 -34.23
N GLU A 745 23.79 15.80 -35.46
CA GLU A 745 23.25 17.01 -36.09
C GLU A 745 22.70 16.70 -37.49
N LYS A 746 21.53 17.28 -37.79
CA LYS A 746 20.94 17.35 -39.13
C LYS A 746 20.16 18.64 -39.31
N ASP A 747 20.42 19.37 -40.39
CA ASP A 747 19.69 20.59 -40.80
C ASP A 747 19.50 21.64 -39.67
N GLY A 748 20.50 21.79 -38.80
CA GLY A 748 20.45 22.72 -37.67
C GLY A 748 19.73 22.20 -36.42
N GLN A 749 19.12 21.02 -36.47
CA GLN A 749 18.69 20.28 -35.27
C GLN A 749 19.87 19.48 -34.71
N GLN A 750 20.03 19.45 -33.39
CA GLN A 750 21.11 18.76 -32.69
C GLN A 750 20.54 17.98 -31.51
N GLU A 751 21.11 16.80 -31.24
CA GLU A 751 20.85 16.02 -30.03
C GLU A 751 22.15 15.49 -29.44
N VAL A 752 22.30 15.63 -28.12
CA VAL A 752 23.43 15.07 -27.37
C VAL A 752 23.10 13.62 -27.03
N LEU A 753 23.87 12.68 -27.60
CA LEU A 753 23.68 11.24 -27.39
C LEU A 753 24.47 10.72 -26.18
N HIS A 754 25.56 11.40 -25.84
CA HIS A 754 26.41 11.09 -24.69
C HIS A 754 27.03 12.39 -24.19
N ASP A 755 26.90 12.69 -22.90
CA ASP A 755 27.42 13.92 -22.29
C ASP A 755 28.25 13.60 -21.06
N ARG A 756 29.53 13.30 -21.26
CA ARG A 756 30.49 13.01 -20.18
C ARG A 756 30.02 11.96 -19.17
N ALA A 757 29.12 11.07 -19.63
CA ALA A 757 28.51 10.02 -18.82
C ALA A 757 29.43 8.80 -18.74
N ASN A 758 29.06 7.80 -17.92
CA ASN A 758 29.76 6.51 -17.78
C ASN A 758 31.18 6.57 -17.17
N GLY A 759 31.59 7.70 -16.60
CA GLY A 759 32.79 7.81 -15.74
C GLY A 759 34.05 7.20 -16.39
N SER A 760 34.72 6.29 -15.65
CA SER A 760 35.98 5.65 -16.05
C SER A 760 35.83 4.44 -16.99
N ASN A 761 34.66 4.26 -17.61
CA ASN A 761 34.47 3.16 -18.56
C ASN A 761 35.17 3.47 -19.89
N ASP A 762 35.72 2.45 -20.54
CA ASP A 762 36.26 2.59 -21.89
C ASP A 762 35.13 2.62 -22.93
N ASN A 763 35.30 3.45 -23.96
CA ASN A 763 34.51 3.51 -25.19
C ASN A 763 33.06 4.03 -25.02
N VAL A 764 32.50 4.56 -26.11
CA VAL A 764 31.06 4.85 -26.23
C VAL A 764 30.49 3.91 -27.29
N ARG A 765 29.78 2.87 -26.83
CA ARG A 765 29.16 1.84 -27.67
C ARG A 765 27.70 1.67 -27.30
N GLY A 766 26.85 1.52 -28.30
CA GLY A 766 25.44 1.23 -28.08
C GLY A 766 24.54 1.92 -29.10
N VAL A 767 23.25 1.60 -28.98
CA VAL A 767 22.19 2.15 -29.82
C VAL A 767 21.46 3.23 -29.02
N PHE A 768 21.52 4.46 -29.50
CA PHE A 768 20.92 5.64 -28.89
C PHE A 768 19.66 6.02 -29.67
N GLN A 769 18.49 5.99 -29.02
CA GLN A 769 17.25 6.42 -29.66
C GLN A 769 17.07 7.93 -29.52
N THR A 770 16.68 8.58 -30.61
CA THR A 770 16.47 10.04 -30.68
C THR A 770 15.07 10.34 -31.21
N HIS A 771 14.44 11.38 -30.65
CA HIS A 771 13.13 11.87 -31.08
C HIS A 771 13.19 13.28 -31.67
N VAL A 772 14.33 13.97 -31.56
CA VAL A 772 14.53 15.35 -32.06
C VAL A 772 14.28 15.45 -33.57
N PHE A 773 14.60 14.39 -34.33
CA PHE A 773 14.45 14.35 -35.79
C PHE A 773 13.13 13.73 -36.27
N LYS A 774 12.13 13.51 -35.40
CA LYS A 774 10.84 12.93 -35.80
C LYS A 774 10.10 13.85 -36.78
N ASN A 775 9.56 13.26 -37.84
CA ASN A 775 8.98 13.88 -39.04
C ASN A 775 9.98 14.56 -39.99
N ALA A 776 11.26 14.65 -39.65
CA ALA A 776 12.27 15.18 -40.57
C ALA A 776 12.53 14.20 -41.72
N SER A 777 13.12 14.68 -42.81
CA SER A 777 13.60 13.79 -43.87
C SER A 777 14.95 13.22 -43.49
N SER A 778 15.13 11.90 -43.64
CA SER A 778 16.44 11.26 -43.50
C SER A 778 17.44 11.71 -44.55
N LYS A 779 16.98 12.24 -45.68
CA LYS A 779 17.85 12.62 -46.81
C LYS A 779 18.79 13.77 -46.45
N GLY A 780 20.06 13.60 -46.81
CA GLY A 780 21.10 14.62 -46.73
C GLY A 780 22.19 14.26 -45.73
N SER A 781 22.95 15.29 -45.34
CA SER A 781 24.18 15.15 -44.57
C SER A 781 23.90 15.08 -43.07
N TRP A 782 24.25 13.96 -42.45
CA TRP A 782 24.22 13.78 -41.00
C TRP A 782 25.62 13.95 -40.43
N LYS A 783 25.76 14.73 -39.37
CA LYS A 783 27.05 14.96 -38.71
C LYS A 783 27.01 14.40 -37.30
N LEU A 784 28.01 13.60 -36.97
CA LEU A 784 28.28 13.19 -35.59
C LEU A 784 29.53 13.93 -35.12
N ARG A 785 29.38 14.84 -34.16
CA ARG A 785 30.49 15.55 -33.53
C ARG A 785 30.85 14.87 -32.21
N VAL A 786 32.12 14.56 -32.04
CA VAL A 786 32.69 13.99 -30.81
C VAL A 786 33.76 14.95 -30.31
N VAL A 787 33.60 15.43 -29.08
CA VAL A 787 34.54 16.34 -28.42
C VAL A 787 35.12 15.61 -27.22
N ASP A 788 36.44 15.63 -27.10
CA ASP A 788 37.15 15.22 -25.90
C ASP A 788 37.50 16.49 -25.10
N HIS A 789 37.02 16.54 -23.86
CA HIS A 789 37.14 17.69 -22.98
C HIS A 789 38.35 17.64 -22.05
N ASP A 790 39.01 16.49 -21.91
CA ASP A 790 40.09 16.28 -20.94
C ASP A 790 41.37 15.80 -21.64
N ARG A 791 42.50 15.83 -20.91
CA ARG A 791 43.83 15.52 -21.47
C ARG A 791 44.21 14.07 -21.18
N GLN A 792 45.01 13.48 -22.07
CA GLN A 792 45.78 12.21 -21.96
C GLN A 792 45.12 11.01 -22.64
N ASP A 793 43.80 11.00 -22.69
CA ASP A 793 43.05 9.95 -23.34
C ASP A 793 42.90 10.26 -24.84
N THR A 794 42.96 9.22 -25.67
CA THR A 794 42.83 9.38 -27.12
C THR A 794 42.00 8.25 -27.68
N GLY A 795 41.33 8.54 -28.79
CA GLY A 795 40.46 7.55 -29.42
C GLY A 795 40.13 7.84 -30.86
N ARG A 796 39.15 7.12 -31.39
CA ARG A 796 38.64 7.30 -32.74
C ARG A 796 37.20 6.86 -32.89
N ILE A 797 36.50 7.49 -33.83
CA ILE A 797 35.17 7.06 -34.27
C ILE A 797 35.36 5.87 -35.22
N GLU A 798 35.00 4.67 -34.78
CA GLU A 798 35.08 3.46 -35.61
C GLU A 798 33.86 3.31 -36.51
N ARG A 799 32.67 3.60 -35.98
CA ARG A 799 31.41 3.40 -36.72
C ARG A 799 30.32 4.36 -36.24
N VAL A 800 29.57 4.85 -37.22
CA VAL A 800 28.30 5.55 -37.01
C VAL A 800 27.26 4.90 -37.91
N LYS A 801 26.20 4.37 -37.32
CA LYS A 801 25.10 3.74 -38.06
C LYS A 801 23.77 4.38 -37.67
N LEU A 802 23.04 4.90 -38.64
CA LEU A 802 21.66 5.38 -38.46
C LEU A 802 20.70 4.27 -38.85
N ILE A 803 19.79 3.93 -37.94
CA ILE A 803 18.67 3.02 -38.17
C ILE A 803 17.42 3.89 -38.25
N VAL A 804 17.01 4.18 -39.48
CA VAL A 804 15.85 5.03 -39.78
C VAL A 804 14.62 4.15 -39.96
N VAL A 805 13.64 4.32 -39.09
CA VAL A 805 12.30 3.75 -39.25
C VAL A 805 11.36 4.89 -39.60
N GLY A 806 10.68 4.78 -40.73
CA GLY A 806 9.80 5.85 -41.17
C GLY A 806 9.15 5.52 -42.49
N VAL A 807 8.54 6.48 -43.15
CA VAL A 807 7.82 6.25 -44.40
C VAL A 807 8.53 6.86 -45.61
N LEU A 808 8.58 6.13 -46.73
CA LEU A 808 9.13 6.62 -48.01
C LEU A 808 8.27 7.71 -48.65
#